data_AF-A0A6B9YTI3-F1
#
_entry.id   AF-A0A6B9YTI3-F1
#
_cell.length_a   1.000
_cell.length_b   1.000
_cell.length_c   1.000
_cell.angle_alpha   90.00
_cell.angle_beta   90.00
_cell.angle_gamma   90.00
#
_symmetry.space_group_name_H-M   'P 1'
#
loop_
_entity.id
_entity.type
_entity.pdbx_description
1 polymer ?
#
loop_
_entity_poly.entity_id
_entity_poly.type
_entity_poly.pdbx_seq_one_letter_code
_entity_poly.pdbx_strand_id
1 'polypeptide(L)'
;MDVTPKRLLLPFVSAACVFLSSLQTVHAQTSSAPHAVIGTAALPDAPEPQAPIKPTEMQLHPRSQEPEDVTLAGTPKRILEDQKGIWTSPSRIKPSDGIWLAPLGVATGLLIGSDHHTMTQLIHISKDGQDKANTLSNGALVGVGAIPASAYLWSFFNHAPQAHETGLLAGEAGVDAYVVNEALKIAFRRERPLEDNARGKFFTSPWNNGSFPSNHSILAWSMASVVASEYPGWLSKTAVYGLASTVSVSRVLSEQHFPSDVLVGSVAGWLIGRYVYHAHHNYTLNPYDAPPPPKNYIAHATPSSSASAPTAPLPTPPPPAQFAGPPDPIEHRAPAPFDADPDTIGSTNVPMDSWIYPALERLAALGLIPTQNAGIRPWTRQECLRQLRQAQDFADRLSSSDPGLVAEARRLMTDLDRELAQESSSNQELALESAYVRYGTIAGPALNDSFHFGQTWWNDFGRPQGRGSNAIAGFSTRAHYGRLFFYAREEYQHGPGNPAQTPEMNQFINQLDRIQPDFSPYRPITPQQSAYNLQRPIEMYAGVAFAGNALTFGKQELYWGPTTMGPLSFSSNAEPTYSGRFVSTRPHPLPLVPSLGTYRFDIVLGKLSGHYAPARPWYNGQKISFNFGNNLELAFTRWSVFWGVGHPITLHSFKDNILSFNSTGSYAGNGAAPYGDRLDPGDRKSNFDFRYRLPFLQRIVTLYADAYSDDDPNPIAAPRRAVWNPGIYFARLPWLPHMDLRVEAVSSQGLARDFGGQHFFQNNQYLDSNTNKGFLLGNAIGRDSRAIEGRLGYWFSSRTRIEGGYRQNKTSTLFLPQGGTISDGFVNGSFALNRHWTAQVFAQHERFLIPSYMPGAQRNTSGWFQLTWTPEISIRR
;
A
#
# COMPACT_ATOMS: atom_id res chain seq x y z
N MET A 1 47.92 -16.43 16.68
CA MET A 1 47.88 -16.03 18.12
C MET A 1 46.42 -16.11 18.54
N ASP A 2 46.05 -17.21 19.18
CA ASP A 2 44.68 -17.44 19.65
C ASP A 2 44.40 -16.58 20.88
N VAL A 3 43.51 -15.60 20.72
CA VAL A 3 42.97 -14.81 21.83
C VAL A 3 41.49 -15.19 21.97
N THR A 4 41.18 -15.94 23.01
CA THR A 4 39.82 -16.39 23.34
C THR A 4 38.96 -15.22 23.85
N PRO A 5 37.67 -15.13 23.44
CA PRO A 5 36.80 -13.98 23.70
C PRO A 5 36.22 -13.92 25.12
N LYS A 6 36.74 -14.68 26.08
CA LYS A 6 36.19 -14.75 27.44
C LYS A 6 36.55 -13.56 28.34
N ARG A 7 37.53 -12.72 27.98
CA ARG A 7 37.98 -11.60 28.83
C ARG A 7 37.36 -10.23 28.53
N LEU A 8 36.55 -10.10 27.48
CA LEU A 8 35.84 -8.85 27.14
C LEU A 8 34.39 -8.80 27.65
N LEU A 9 33.83 -9.90 28.17
CA LEU A 9 32.44 -9.99 28.63
C LEU A 9 32.22 -9.52 30.09
N LEU A 10 33.22 -9.67 30.96
CA LEU A 10 33.05 -9.39 32.40
C LEU A 10 32.79 -7.91 32.77
N PRO A 11 33.39 -6.89 32.13
CA PRO A 11 33.07 -5.50 32.46
C PRO A 11 31.73 -5.03 31.85
N PHE A 12 31.23 -5.68 30.79
CA PHE A 12 29.98 -5.31 30.13
C PHE A 12 28.73 -5.96 30.77
N VAL A 13 28.85 -7.20 31.24
CA VAL A 13 27.76 -7.85 32.01
C VAL A 13 27.56 -7.15 33.36
N SER A 14 28.64 -6.63 33.97
CA SER A 14 28.56 -5.88 35.22
C SER A 14 27.84 -4.53 35.06
N ALA A 15 27.99 -3.84 33.92
CA ALA A 15 27.26 -2.59 33.64
C ALA A 15 25.76 -2.84 33.34
N ALA A 16 25.43 -3.95 32.67
CA ALA A 16 24.05 -4.33 32.38
C ALA A 16 23.28 -4.77 33.65
N CYS A 17 23.94 -5.48 34.57
CA CYS A 17 23.32 -5.91 35.84
C CYS A 17 23.07 -4.74 36.81
N VAL A 18 23.92 -3.70 36.82
CA VAL A 18 23.70 -2.51 37.65
C VAL A 18 22.47 -1.71 37.19
N PHE A 19 22.21 -1.64 35.88
CA PHE A 19 21.01 -0.96 35.34
C PHE A 19 19.70 -1.75 35.54
N LEU A 20 19.75 -3.08 35.61
CA LEU A 20 18.56 -3.91 35.87
C LEU A 20 18.14 -3.89 37.36
N SER A 21 19.05 -3.55 38.27
CA SER A 21 18.78 -3.51 39.72
C SER A 21 18.04 -2.24 40.20
N SER A 22 17.93 -1.20 39.38
CA SER A 22 17.27 0.07 39.73
C SER A 22 15.79 0.17 39.32
N LEU A 23 15.21 -0.90 38.77
CA LEU A 23 13.81 -0.94 38.29
C LEU A 23 12.81 -1.54 39.30
N GLN A 24 13.23 -1.89 40.51
CA GLN A 24 12.32 -2.43 41.54
C GLN A 24 12.00 -1.40 42.62
N THR A 25 11.00 -0.54 42.39
CA THR A 25 10.05 -0.06 43.42
C THR A 25 8.94 0.76 42.78
N VAL A 26 7.82 0.13 42.41
CA VAL A 26 6.51 0.81 42.37
C VAL A 26 5.49 -0.17 42.96
N HIS A 27 5.07 0.11 44.20
CA HIS A 27 3.95 -0.57 44.85
C HIS A 27 2.64 -0.01 44.30
N ALA A 28 1.79 -0.86 43.72
CA ALA A 28 0.41 -0.53 43.39
C ALA A 28 -0.50 -0.94 44.56
N GLN A 29 -1.16 0.03 45.19
CA GLN A 29 -2.27 -0.19 46.12
C GLN A 29 -3.55 -0.48 45.31
N THR A 30 -4.16 -1.64 45.54
CA THR A 30 -5.47 -2.00 45.02
C THR A 30 -6.53 -1.82 46.10
N SER A 31 -7.56 -1.02 45.79
CA SER A 31 -8.78 -0.87 46.59
C SER A 31 -9.88 -1.79 46.06
N SER A 32 -10.46 -2.59 46.95
CA SER A 32 -11.57 -3.53 46.71
C SER A 32 -12.95 -2.88 46.96
N ALA A 33 -13.95 -3.17 46.10
CA ALA A 33 -15.39 -3.05 46.39
C ALA A 33 -16.21 -3.90 45.37
N PRO A 34 -17.50 -4.23 45.60
CA PRO A 34 -17.92 -5.60 45.90
C PRO A 34 -18.86 -6.25 44.87
N HIS A 35 -19.04 -7.57 45.04
CA HIS A 35 -19.90 -8.47 44.27
C HIS A 35 -21.39 -8.09 44.27
N ALA A 36 -22.04 -8.23 43.11
CA ALA A 36 -23.49 -8.26 42.96
C ALA A 36 -23.94 -9.68 42.55
N VAL A 37 -24.93 -10.20 43.28
CA VAL A 37 -25.59 -11.50 43.11
C VAL A 37 -26.82 -11.34 42.22
N ILE A 38 -26.95 -12.17 41.18
CA ILE A 38 -28.19 -12.46 40.43
C ILE A 38 -28.05 -13.95 40.05
N GLY A 39 -28.90 -14.91 40.41
CA GLY A 39 -30.36 -14.92 40.50
C GLY A 39 -30.84 -16.00 39.51
N THR A 40 -31.10 -17.21 40.00
CA THR A 40 -31.48 -18.41 39.23
C THR A 40 -32.89 -18.29 38.65
N ALA A 41 -33.06 -18.48 37.34
CA ALA A 41 -34.34 -18.82 36.72
C ALA A 41 -34.11 -19.84 35.59
N ALA A 42 -34.79 -20.98 35.72
CA ALA A 42 -34.73 -22.11 34.80
C ALA A 42 -35.47 -21.82 33.47
N LEU A 43 -34.98 -22.41 32.39
CA LEU A 43 -35.65 -22.50 31.08
C LEU A 43 -35.74 -23.98 30.66
N PRO A 44 -36.70 -24.34 29.77
CA PRO A 44 -37.34 -25.65 29.73
C PRO A 44 -36.71 -26.66 28.75
N ASP A 45 -37.11 -27.93 28.93
CA ASP A 45 -36.59 -29.15 28.31
C ASP A 45 -36.63 -29.18 26.76
N ALA A 46 -35.58 -29.79 26.20
CA ALA A 46 -35.44 -30.11 24.78
C ALA A 46 -36.19 -31.40 24.39
N PRO A 47 -36.70 -31.52 23.15
CA PRO A 47 -37.32 -32.75 22.65
C PRO A 47 -36.29 -33.82 22.27
N GLU A 48 -36.67 -35.08 22.48
CA GLU A 48 -35.86 -36.30 22.31
C GLU A 48 -35.50 -36.67 20.85
N PRO A 49 -34.48 -37.52 20.63
CA PRO A 49 -33.86 -37.80 19.32
C PRO A 49 -34.54 -38.92 18.53
N GLN A 50 -34.62 -38.76 17.21
CA GLN A 50 -34.98 -39.84 16.27
C GLN A 50 -33.76 -40.70 15.88
N ALA A 51 -34.02 -42.00 15.76
CA ALA A 51 -33.10 -43.13 15.62
C ALA A 51 -32.43 -43.26 14.22
N PRO A 52 -31.38 -44.10 14.07
CA PRO A 52 -30.45 -44.06 12.94
C PRO A 52 -30.91 -44.88 11.71
N ILE A 53 -30.64 -44.35 10.51
CA ILE A 53 -30.87 -45.05 9.22
C ILE A 53 -29.57 -45.69 8.72
N LYS A 54 -29.70 -46.94 8.24
CA LYS A 54 -28.68 -47.86 7.71
C LYS A 54 -28.05 -47.42 6.36
N PRO A 55 -26.89 -47.99 5.96
CA PRO A 55 -26.17 -47.61 4.74
C PRO A 55 -26.75 -48.28 3.49
N THR A 56 -26.97 -47.51 2.42
CA THR A 56 -27.42 -47.99 1.10
C THR A 56 -26.26 -48.00 0.10
N GLU A 57 -26.21 -49.10 -0.67
CA GLU A 57 -25.28 -49.43 -1.75
C GLU A 57 -25.19 -48.36 -2.84
N MET A 58 -23.98 -48.17 -3.36
CA MET A 58 -23.64 -47.21 -4.41
C MET A 58 -23.89 -47.85 -5.79
N GLN A 59 -25.06 -47.59 -6.39
CA GLN A 59 -25.33 -47.90 -7.80
C GLN A 59 -24.60 -46.89 -8.72
N LEU A 60 -23.75 -47.40 -9.62
CA LEU A 60 -23.23 -46.63 -10.76
C LEU A 60 -24.41 -46.19 -11.66
N HIS A 61 -24.45 -44.90 -12.01
CA HIS A 61 -25.24 -44.38 -13.12
C HIS A 61 -24.32 -43.82 -14.23
N PRO A 62 -24.75 -43.87 -15.51
CA PRO A 62 -23.86 -43.72 -16.66
C PRO A 62 -23.47 -42.25 -16.94
N ARG A 63 -22.29 -42.07 -17.58
CA ARG A 63 -21.88 -40.81 -18.22
C ARG A 63 -22.97 -40.30 -19.16
N SER A 64 -23.39 -39.04 -19.00
CA SER A 64 -24.14 -38.32 -20.03
C SER A 64 -23.86 -36.81 -19.95
N GLN A 65 -23.02 -36.32 -20.87
CA GLN A 65 -23.34 -35.28 -21.87
C GLN A 65 -22.01 -34.84 -22.50
N GLU A 66 -21.79 -35.25 -23.75
CA GLU A 66 -20.78 -34.61 -24.61
C GLU A 66 -21.17 -33.14 -24.83
N PRO A 67 -20.19 -32.21 -24.95
CA PRO A 67 -20.49 -30.81 -25.23
C PRO A 67 -21.27 -30.67 -26.55
N GLU A 68 -22.38 -29.92 -26.52
CA GLU A 68 -23.22 -29.63 -27.69
C GLU A 68 -22.42 -28.79 -28.69
N ASP A 69 -22.32 -29.23 -29.96
CA ASP A 69 -21.58 -28.49 -30.98
C ASP A 69 -22.18 -27.09 -31.21
N VAL A 70 -21.34 -26.04 -31.18
CA VAL A 70 -21.75 -24.65 -31.42
C VAL A 70 -22.09 -24.47 -32.91
N THR A 71 -23.34 -24.78 -33.26
CA THR A 71 -23.90 -24.67 -34.61
C THR A 71 -24.90 -23.52 -34.72
N LEU A 72 -25.06 -22.99 -35.94
CA LEU A 72 -26.04 -21.95 -36.26
C LEU A 72 -27.49 -22.41 -36.05
N ALA A 73 -27.79 -23.69 -36.30
CA ALA A 73 -29.12 -24.25 -36.10
C ALA A 73 -29.50 -24.35 -34.61
N GLY A 74 -28.53 -24.46 -33.70
CA GLY A 74 -28.74 -24.48 -32.25
C GLY A 74 -28.90 -23.10 -31.60
N THR A 75 -28.46 -22.03 -32.27
CA THR A 75 -28.46 -20.65 -31.71
C THR A 75 -29.83 -20.20 -31.19
N PRO A 76 -30.98 -20.41 -31.87
CA PRO A 76 -32.27 -19.97 -31.35
C PRO A 76 -32.67 -20.63 -30.01
N LYS A 77 -32.31 -21.91 -29.83
CA LYS A 77 -32.56 -22.65 -28.58
C LYS A 77 -31.68 -22.10 -27.46
N ARG A 78 -30.38 -21.87 -27.74
CA ARG A 78 -29.43 -21.34 -26.76
C ARG A 78 -29.82 -19.94 -26.28
N ILE A 79 -30.22 -19.04 -27.18
CA ILE A 79 -30.75 -17.71 -26.82
C ILE A 79 -31.92 -17.83 -25.83
N LEU A 80 -32.86 -18.76 -26.03
CA LEU A 80 -33.97 -18.95 -25.09
C LEU A 80 -33.51 -19.46 -23.71
N GLU A 81 -32.54 -20.37 -23.69
CA GLU A 81 -31.93 -20.87 -22.45
C GLU A 81 -31.13 -19.79 -21.73
N ASP A 82 -30.44 -18.94 -22.49
CA ASP A 82 -29.64 -17.83 -22.00
C ASP A 82 -30.51 -16.73 -21.40
N GLN A 83 -31.59 -16.35 -22.08
CA GLN A 83 -32.59 -15.45 -21.51
C GLN A 83 -33.11 -15.98 -20.17
N LYS A 84 -33.45 -17.27 -20.06
CA LYS A 84 -33.87 -17.88 -18.79
C LYS A 84 -32.76 -17.77 -17.74
N GLY A 85 -31.50 -18.03 -18.09
CA GLY A 85 -30.36 -17.90 -17.19
C GLY A 85 -30.15 -16.46 -16.71
N ILE A 86 -30.14 -15.50 -17.62
CA ILE A 86 -29.94 -14.07 -17.36
C ILE A 86 -31.04 -13.53 -16.45
N TRP A 87 -32.32 -13.77 -16.78
CA TRP A 87 -33.45 -13.25 -15.98
C TRP A 87 -33.60 -13.94 -14.62
N THR A 88 -33.14 -15.18 -14.46
CA THR A 88 -33.13 -15.86 -13.16
C THR A 88 -31.85 -15.60 -12.35
N SER A 89 -30.83 -14.96 -12.92
CA SER A 89 -29.55 -14.70 -12.26
C SER A 89 -29.64 -13.92 -10.94
N PRO A 90 -30.54 -12.93 -10.74
CA PRO A 90 -30.61 -12.21 -9.46
C PRO A 90 -30.98 -13.11 -8.27
N SER A 91 -31.72 -14.19 -8.52
CA SER A 91 -32.08 -15.18 -7.48
C SER A 91 -30.90 -16.06 -7.04
N ARG A 92 -29.75 -15.96 -7.72
CA ARG A 92 -28.55 -16.79 -7.51
C ARG A 92 -27.38 -15.98 -6.93
N ILE A 93 -27.59 -14.71 -6.58
CA ILE A 93 -26.56 -13.84 -5.99
C ILE A 93 -26.14 -14.39 -4.63
N LYS A 94 -24.83 -14.52 -4.43
CA LYS A 94 -24.19 -14.92 -3.17
C LYS A 94 -23.67 -13.69 -2.41
N PRO A 95 -23.50 -13.77 -1.08
CA PRO A 95 -22.90 -12.67 -0.30
C PRO A 95 -21.52 -12.23 -0.82
N SER A 96 -20.72 -13.15 -1.38
CA SER A 96 -19.42 -12.87 -2.01
C SER A 96 -19.52 -11.94 -3.22
N ASP A 97 -20.64 -11.96 -3.95
CA ASP A 97 -20.84 -11.14 -5.15
C ASP A 97 -21.03 -9.67 -4.77
N GLY A 98 -21.38 -9.40 -3.49
CA GLY A 98 -21.44 -8.07 -2.91
C GLY A 98 -20.13 -7.29 -2.99
N ILE A 99 -18.97 -7.97 -3.08
CA ILE A 99 -17.65 -7.32 -3.23
C ILE A 99 -17.59 -6.45 -4.48
N TRP A 100 -18.34 -6.80 -5.53
CA TRP A 100 -18.36 -6.11 -6.81
C TRP A 100 -19.68 -5.43 -7.11
N LEU A 101 -20.80 -6.01 -6.67
CA LEU A 101 -22.13 -5.42 -6.83
C LEU A 101 -22.31 -4.17 -5.97
N ALA A 102 -21.73 -4.12 -4.77
CA ALA A 102 -21.81 -2.93 -3.90
C ALA A 102 -21.07 -1.71 -4.49
N PRO A 103 -19.79 -1.79 -4.88
CA PRO A 103 -19.11 -0.64 -5.49
C PRO A 103 -19.74 -0.26 -6.84
N LEU A 104 -20.23 -1.22 -7.63
CA LEU A 104 -20.99 -0.93 -8.85
C LEU A 104 -22.27 -0.15 -8.54
N GLY A 105 -23.07 -0.61 -7.57
CA GLY A 105 -24.30 0.07 -7.16
C GLY A 105 -24.03 1.48 -6.64
N VAL A 106 -22.96 1.67 -5.86
CA VAL A 106 -22.50 2.99 -5.40
C VAL A 106 -22.09 3.87 -6.58
N ALA A 107 -21.28 3.35 -7.52
CA ALA A 107 -20.85 4.10 -8.70
C ALA A 107 -22.05 4.50 -9.58
N THR A 108 -22.99 3.59 -9.83
CA THR A 108 -24.22 3.89 -10.56
C THR A 108 -25.05 4.95 -9.84
N GLY A 109 -25.24 4.85 -8.52
CA GLY A 109 -25.99 5.84 -7.73
C GLY A 109 -25.34 7.22 -7.74
N LEU A 110 -24.00 7.28 -7.59
CA LEU A 110 -23.24 8.53 -7.69
C LEU A 110 -23.36 9.16 -9.08
N LEU A 111 -23.21 8.37 -10.14
CA LEU A 111 -23.33 8.87 -11.51
C LEU A 111 -24.74 9.37 -11.80
N ILE A 112 -25.79 8.61 -11.44
CA ILE A 112 -27.19 9.09 -11.57
C ILE A 112 -27.38 10.42 -10.85
N GLY A 113 -26.80 10.58 -9.65
CA GLY A 113 -26.86 11.83 -8.90
C GLY A 113 -26.08 12.99 -9.52
N SER A 114 -25.00 12.72 -10.25
CA SER A 114 -24.16 13.74 -10.89
C SER A 114 -24.49 14.00 -12.37
N ASP A 115 -25.25 13.12 -13.02
CA ASP A 115 -25.49 13.10 -14.47
C ASP A 115 -25.98 14.45 -15.00
N HIS A 116 -26.95 15.08 -14.33
CA HIS A 116 -27.45 16.39 -14.71
C HIS A 116 -26.34 17.47 -14.67
N HIS A 117 -25.52 17.46 -13.62
CA HIS A 117 -24.40 18.39 -13.48
C HIS A 117 -23.32 18.11 -14.54
N THR A 118 -22.97 16.85 -14.79
CA THR A 118 -22.00 16.46 -15.80
C THR A 118 -22.42 16.90 -17.19
N MET A 119 -23.67 16.63 -17.58
CA MET A 119 -24.16 16.99 -18.91
C MET A 119 -24.32 18.50 -19.10
N THR A 120 -24.62 19.27 -18.05
CA THR A 120 -24.88 20.72 -18.18
C THR A 120 -23.66 21.62 -17.90
N GLN A 121 -22.70 21.18 -17.09
CA GLN A 121 -21.58 22.01 -16.61
C GLN A 121 -20.20 21.51 -17.07
N LEU A 122 -20.07 20.23 -17.42
CA LEU A 122 -18.76 19.64 -17.77
C LEU A 122 -18.64 19.31 -19.26
N ILE A 123 -19.77 19.04 -19.92
CA ILE A 123 -19.81 18.71 -21.35
C ILE A 123 -20.30 19.94 -22.12
N HIS A 124 -19.37 20.62 -22.79
CA HIS A 124 -19.65 21.74 -23.69
C HIS A 124 -19.05 21.43 -25.06
N ILE A 125 -19.80 20.71 -25.89
CA ILE A 125 -19.36 20.28 -27.22
C ILE A 125 -20.22 20.99 -28.27
N SER A 126 -19.59 21.49 -29.33
CA SER A 126 -20.33 22.10 -30.44
C SER A 126 -21.24 21.07 -31.13
N LYS A 127 -22.29 21.53 -31.82
CA LYS A 127 -23.18 20.63 -32.57
C LYS A 127 -22.42 19.71 -33.54
N ASP A 128 -21.40 20.25 -34.24
CA ASP A 128 -20.50 19.49 -35.11
C ASP A 128 -19.70 18.43 -34.33
N GLY A 129 -19.21 18.77 -33.13
CA GLY A 129 -18.54 17.81 -32.25
C GLY A 129 -19.47 16.69 -31.77
N GLN A 130 -20.73 17.01 -31.45
CA GLN A 130 -21.74 16.01 -31.08
C GLN A 130 -22.05 15.07 -32.25
N ASP A 131 -22.21 15.60 -33.47
CA ASP A 131 -22.50 14.80 -34.66
C ASP A 131 -21.32 13.89 -35.05
N LYS A 132 -20.09 14.38 -34.89
CA LYS A 132 -18.86 13.57 -35.05
C LYS A 132 -18.77 12.46 -34.00
N ALA A 133 -19.07 12.76 -32.73
CA ALA A 133 -19.10 11.76 -31.67
C ALA A 133 -20.19 10.69 -31.91
N ASN A 134 -21.38 11.11 -32.38
CA ASN A 134 -22.46 10.18 -32.72
C ASN A 134 -22.05 9.27 -33.89
N THR A 135 -21.44 9.85 -34.94
CA THR A 135 -20.91 9.10 -36.09
C THR A 135 -19.82 8.14 -35.67
N LEU A 136 -18.87 8.58 -34.84
CA LEU A 136 -17.80 7.75 -34.29
C LEU A 136 -18.37 6.58 -33.49
N SER A 137 -19.36 6.81 -32.64
CA SER A 137 -19.97 5.75 -31.83
C SER A 137 -20.71 4.70 -32.69
N ASN A 138 -21.39 5.11 -33.76
CA ASN A 138 -22.02 4.20 -34.72
C ASN A 138 -20.98 3.40 -35.50
N GLY A 139 -19.96 4.09 -36.05
CA GLY A 139 -18.89 3.44 -36.80
C GLY A 139 -18.08 2.46 -35.94
N ALA A 140 -17.79 2.83 -34.70
CA ALA A 140 -17.08 1.97 -33.76
C ALA A 140 -17.92 0.75 -33.34
N LEU A 141 -19.24 0.88 -33.15
CA LEU A 141 -20.12 -0.26 -32.87
C LEU A 141 -20.16 -1.23 -34.06
N VAL A 142 -20.27 -0.69 -35.28
CA VAL A 142 -20.16 -1.49 -36.52
C VAL A 142 -18.79 -2.18 -36.57
N GLY A 143 -17.71 -1.50 -36.21
CA GLY A 143 -16.38 -2.08 -36.12
C GLY A 143 -16.30 -3.24 -35.12
N VAL A 144 -16.86 -3.08 -33.92
CA VAL A 144 -16.92 -4.15 -32.90
C VAL A 144 -17.71 -5.36 -33.41
N GLY A 145 -18.83 -5.16 -34.10
CA GLY A 145 -19.62 -6.25 -34.70
C GLY A 145 -18.98 -6.87 -35.95
N ALA A 146 -18.22 -6.09 -36.72
CA ALA A 146 -17.52 -6.56 -37.91
C ALA A 146 -16.42 -7.56 -37.57
N ILE A 147 -15.79 -7.46 -36.39
CA ILE A 147 -14.75 -8.39 -35.94
C ILE A 147 -15.26 -9.85 -35.88
N PRO A 148 -16.27 -10.20 -35.06
CA PRO A 148 -16.80 -11.56 -34.99
C PRO A 148 -17.50 -11.98 -36.29
N ALA A 149 -18.17 -11.07 -37.01
CA ALA A 149 -18.76 -11.39 -38.31
C ALA A 149 -17.68 -11.79 -39.34
N SER A 150 -16.55 -11.08 -39.37
CA SER A 150 -15.42 -11.40 -40.24
C SER A 150 -14.73 -12.70 -39.80
N ALA A 151 -14.62 -12.95 -38.50
CA ALA A 151 -14.09 -14.22 -37.97
C ALA A 151 -14.97 -15.41 -38.40
N TYR A 152 -16.30 -15.26 -38.33
CA TYR A 152 -17.25 -16.25 -38.83
C TYR A 152 -17.08 -16.52 -40.32
N LEU A 153 -17.05 -15.46 -41.15
CA LEU A 153 -16.88 -15.60 -42.60
C LEU A 153 -15.52 -16.22 -42.96
N TRP A 154 -14.45 -15.81 -42.29
CA TRP A 154 -13.10 -16.32 -42.50
C TRP A 154 -12.98 -17.82 -42.17
N SER A 155 -13.75 -18.30 -41.20
CA SER A 155 -13.75 -19.70 -40.78
C SER A 155 -14.18 -20.66 -41.89
N PHE A 156 -15.10 -20.25 -42.78
CA PHE A 156 -15.55 -21.05 -43.93
C PHE A 156 -14.44 -21.34 -44.94
N PHE A 157 -13.47 -20.44 -45.06
CA PHE A 157 -12.39 -20.56 -46.04
C PHE A 157 -11.11 -21.15 -45.46
N ASN A 158 -10.93 -21.12 -44.13
CA ASN A 158 -9.64 -21.42 -43.49
C ASN A 158 -9.68 -22.55 -42.45
N HIS A 159 -10.80 -23.28 -42.34
CA HIS A 159 -10.97 -24.37 -41.36
C HIS A 159 -10.57 -23.94 -39.94
N ALA A 160 -11.04 -22.76 -39.52
CA ALA A 160 -10.69 -22.15 -38.24
C ALA A 160 -11.85 -22.28 -37.23
N PRO A 161 -11.94 -23.38 -36.45
CA PRO A 161 -13.09 -23.67 -35.59
C PRO A 161 -13.29 -22.62 -34.48
N GLN A 162 -12.20 -22.10 -33.91
CA GLN A 162 -12.26 -21.03 -32.92
C GLN A 162 -12.86 -19.72 -33.49
N ALA A 163 -12.55 -19.39 -34.75
CA ALA A 163 -13.09 -18.21 -35.41
C ALA A 163 -14.59 -18.37 -35.75
N HIS A 164 -15.00 -19.59 -36.10
CA HIS A 164 -16.41 -19.95 -36.31
C HIS A 164 -17.21 -19.77 -35.00
N GLU A 165 -16.70 -20.32 -33.91
CA GLU A 165 -17.31 -20.21 -32.58
C GLU A 165 -17.38 -18.76 -32.08
N THR A 166 -16.28 -18.02 -32.18
CA THR A 166 -16.24 -16.58 -31.80
C THR A 166 -17.36 -15.81 -32.48
N GLY A 167 -17.57 -16.06 -33.78
CA GLY A 167 -18.60 -15.43 -34.57
C GLY A 167 -20.02 -15.71 -34.07
N LEU A 168 -20.32 -16.99 -33.80
CA LEU A 168 -21.63 -17.42 -33.32
C LEU A 168 -21.92 -16.93 -31.90
N LEU A 169 -20.97 -17.11 -30.97
CA LEU A 169 -21.16 -16.72 -29.57
C LEU A 169 -21.24 -15.20 -29.39
N ALA A 170 -20.47 -14.42 -30.17
CA ALA A 170 -20.57 -12.96 -30.11
C ALA A 170 -21.89 -12.46 -30.69
N GLY A 171 -22.39 -13.10 -31.76
CA GLY A 171 -23.72 -12.81 -32.30
C GLY A 171 -24.84 -13.14 -31.31
N GLU A 172 -24.76 -14.30 -30.68
CA GLU A 172 -25.68 -14.77 -29.63
C GLU A 172 -25.73 -13.80 -28.44
N ALA A 173 -24.56 -13.45 -27.89
CA ALA A 173 -24.43 -12.46 -26.83
C ALA A 173 -24.93 -11.06 -27.24
N GLY A 174 -24.80 -10.69 -28.51
CA GLY A 174 -25.36 -9.47 -29.07
C GLY A 174 -26.89 -9.48 -29.06
N VAL A 175 -27.51 -10.57 -29.48
CA VAL A 175 -28.97 -10.74 -29.47
C VAL A 175 -29.50 -10.77 -28.03
N ASP A 176 -28.85 -11.50 -27.13
CA ASP A 176 -29.26 -11.54 -25.72
C ASP A 176 -29.19 -10.17 -25.05
N ALA A 177 -28.09 -9.44 -25.30
CA ALA A 177 -27.91 -8.07 -24.83
C ALA A 177 -28.99 -7.13 -25.38
N TYR A 178 -29.36 -7.27 -26.65
CA TYR A 178 -30.42 -6.47 -27.26
C TYR A 178 -31.78 -6.69 -26.58
N VAL A 179 -32.17 -7.96 -26.35
CA VAL A 179 -33.43 -8.30 -25.68
C VAL A 179 -33.48 -7.72 -24.27
N VAL A 180 -32.38 -7.87 -23.51
CA VAL A 180 -32.27 -7.28 -22.16
C VAL A 180 -32.34 -5.75 -22.23
N ASN A 181 -31.68 -5.12 -23.20
CA ASN A 181 -31.72 -3.65 -23.35
C ASN A 181 -33.13 -3.12 -23.55
N GLU A 182 -33.88 -3.70 -24.48
CA GLU A 182 -35.23 -3.25 -24.82
C GLU A 182 -36.19 -3.46 -23.63
N ALA A 183 -36.09 -4.59 -22.93
CA ALA A 183 -36.87 -4.82 -21.72
C ALA A 183 -36.59 -3.78 -20.63
N LEU A 184 -35.31 -3.46 -20.39
CA LEU A 184 -34.93 -2.47 -19.38
C LEU A 184 -35.32 -1.04 -19.79
N LYS A 185 -35.25 -0.68 -21.08
CA LYS A 185 -35.73 0.62 -21.56
C LYS A 185 -37.23 0.80 -21.38
N ILE A 186 -38.01 -0.24 -21.66
CA ILE A 186 -39.47 -0.24 -21.43
C ILE A 186 -39.77 -0.12 -19.93
N ALA A 187 -38.95 -0.75 -19.07
CA ALA A 187 -39.13 -0.66 -17.62
C ALA A 187 -38.77 0.72 -17.07
N PHE A 188 -37.59 1.25 -17.41
CA PHE A 188 -37.02 2.45 -16.80
C PHE A 188 -37.45 3.75 -17.45
N ARG A 189 -37.77 3.77 -18.76
CA ARG A 189 -38.27 4.94 -19.52
C ARG A 189 -37.61 6.26 -19.13
N ARG A 190 -36.28 6.24 -19.07
CA ARG A 190 -35.48 7.40 -18.67
C ARG A 190 -35.36 8.39 -19.83
N GLU A 191 -35.50 9.68 -19.53
CA GLU A 191 -35.26 10.78 -20.47
C GLU A 191 -33.84 10.78 -21.02
N ARG A 192 -33.66 11.26 -22.25
CA ARG A 192 -32.33 11.46 -22.85
C ARG A 192 -31.72 12.78 -22.37
N PRO A 193 -30.38 12.95 -22.41
CA PRO A 193 -29.75 14.21 -22.02
C PRO A 193 -30.23 15.44 -22.81
N LEU A 194 -30.58 15.24 -24.09
CA LEU A 194 -31.12 16.31 -24.95
C LEU A 194 -32.55 16.75 -24.58
N GLU A 195 -33.21 16.05 -23.66
CA GLU A 195 -34.56 16.37 -23.18
C GLU A 195 -34.51 17.02 -21.80
N ASP A 196 -35.52 17.86 -21.50
CA ASP A 196 -35.73 18.50 -20.19
C ASP A 196 -34.45 19.06 -19.53
N ASN A 197 -33.58 19.68 -20.34
CA ASN A 197 -32.29 20.23 -19.90
C ASN A 197 -31.43 19.20 -19.15
N ALA A 198 -31.33 17.97 -19.65
CA ALA A 198 -30.55 16.87 -19.07
C ALA A 198 -30.95 16.50 -17.64
N ARG A 199 -32.21 16.69 -17.24
CA ARG A 199 -32.70 16.25 -15.91
C ARG A 199 -32.76 14.73 -15.76
N GLY A 200 -32.94 14.01 -16.88
CA GLY A 200 -32.78 12.56 -16.94
C GLY A 200 -33.76 11.79 -16.05
N LYS A 201 -35.03 12.23 -15.97
CA LYS A 201 -36.04 11.61 -15.11
C LYS A 201 -36.35 10.19 -15.59
N PHE A 202 -36.52 9.29 -14.63
CA PHE A 202 -36.98 7.93 -14.89
C PHE A 202 -38.50 7.87 -15.05
N PHE A 203 -39.00 6.83 -15.71
CA PHE A 203 -40.41 6.49 -15.86
C PHE A 203 -41.27 7.53 -16.61
N THR A 204 -40.63 8.43 -17.36
CA THR A 204 -41.28 9.60 -17.96
C THR A 204 -41.34 9.52 -19.49
N SER A 205 -40.33 8.97 -20.14
CA SER A 205 -40.26 8.91 -21.60
C SER A 205 -41.24 7.90 -22.21
N PRO A 206 -41.60 8.07 -23.50
CA PRO A 206 -42.28 7.02 -24.26
C PRO A 206 -41.51 5.71 -24.25
N TRP A 207 -42.24 4.59 -24.35
CA TRP A 207 -41.72 3.22 -24.31
C TRP A 207 -40.62 2.94 -25.35
N ASN A 208 -40.56 3.71 -26.44
CA ASN A 208 -39.58 3.58 -27.51
C ASN A 208 -38.46 4.64 -27.48
N ASN A 209 -38.39 5.48 -26.44
CA ASN A 209 -37.40 6.57 -26.38
C ASN A 209 -36.57 6.59 -25.08
N GLY A 210 -36.54 5.49 -24.33
CA GLY A 210 -35.73 5.37 -23.11
C GLY A 210 -34.22 5.47 -23.38
N SER A 211 -33.51 6.22 -22.53
CA SER A 211 -32.04 6.34 -22.54
C SER A 211 -31.33 5.23 -21.74
N PHE A 212 -31.97 4.69 -20.70
CA PHE A 212 -31.32 3.76 -19.77
C PHE A 212 -31.72 2.29 -20.01
N PRO A 213 -30.76 1.35 -20.09
CA PRO A 213 -29.33 1.57 -20.31
C PRO A 213 -29.00 1.80 -21.79
N SER A 214 -27.76 2.22 -22.09
CA SER A 214 -27.34 2.51 -23.47
C SER A 214 -27.26 1.25 -24.35
N ASN A 215 -27.95 1.29 -25.49
CA ASN A 215 -27.95 0.18 -26.47
C ASN A 215 -26.57 -0.04 -27.10
N HIS A 216 -25.92 1.04 -27.55
CA HIS A 216 -24.58 0.95 -28.13
C HIS A 216 -23.56 0.40 -27.13
N SER A 217 -23.69 0.77 -25.86
CA SER A 217 -22.80 0.27 -24.81
C SER A 217 -23.03 -1.23 -24.56
N ILE A 218 -24.27 -1.65 -24.30
CA ILE A 218 -24.55 -3.06 -23.95
C ILE A 218 -24.20 -4.03 -25.09
N LEU A 219 -24.46 -3.65 -26.35
CA LEU A 219 -24.08 -4.44 -27.53
C LEU A 219 -22.57 -4.49 -27.74
N ALA A 220 -21.88 -3.35 -27.66
CA ALA A 220 -20.43 -3.32 -27.87
C ALA A 220 -19.70 -4.16 -26.82
N TRP A 221 -20.10 -4.04 -25.55
CA TRP A 221 -19.46 -4.76 -24.46
C TRP A 221 -19.80 -6.25 -24.44
N SER A 222 -20.99 -6.67 -24.88
CA SER A 222 -21.31 -8.11 -25.00
C SER A 222 -20.46 -8.79 -26.07
N MET A 223 -20.42 -8.25 -27.28
CA MET A 223 -19.57 -8.78 -28.37
C MET A 223 -18.09 -8.71 -28.01
N ALA A 224 -17.62 -7.59 -27.45
CA ALA A 224 -16.23 -7.42 -27.05
C ALA A 224 -15.80 -8.42 -25.97
N SER A 225 -16.69 -8.73 -25.01
CA SER A 225 -16.38 -9.69 -23.95
C SER A 225 -16.23 -11.12 -24.46
N VAL A 226 -17.00 -11.54 -25.47
CA VAL A 226 -16.82 -12.84 -26.13
C VAL A 226 -15.49 -12.89 -26.86
N VAL A 227 -15.20 -11.91 -27.72
CA VAL A 227 -13.94 -11.82 -28.47
C VAL A 227 -12.72 -11.78 -27.53
N ALA A 228 -12.81 -11.03 -26.42
CA ALA A 228 -11.76 -10.95 -25.41
C ALA A 228 -11.55 -12.27 -24.65
N SER A 229 -12.58 -13.09 -24.53
CA SER A 229 -12.52 -14.40 -23.86
C SER A 229 -11.95 -15.46 -24.80
N GLU A 230 -12.41 -15.48 -26.05
CA GLU A 230 -11.89 -16.35 -27.12
C GLU A 230 -10.41 -16.08 -27.44
N TYR A 231 -10.00 -14.81 -27.43
CA TYR A 231 -8.62 -14.40 -27.70
C TYR A 231 -8.00 -13.70 -26.48
N PRO A 232 -7.48 -14.45 -25.48
CA PRO A 232 -7.15 -13.90 -24.17
C PRO A 232 -5.86 -13.07 -24.09
N GLY A 233 -5.18 -12.81 -25.22
CA GLY A 233 -3.96 -12.01 -25.30
C GLY A 233 -4.16 -10.55 -24.88
N TRP A 234 -3.10 -9.91 -24.36
CA TRP A 234 -3.19 -8.53 -23.89
C TRP A 234 -3.52 -7.53 -25.01
N LEU A 235 -3.00 -7.76 -26.23
CA LEU A 235 -3.28 -6.92 -27.40
C LEU A 235 -4.75 -7.02 -27.84
N SER A 236 -5.30 -8.23 -27.98
CA SER A 236 -6.69 -8.45 -28.39
C SER A 236 -7.67 -7.89 -27.36
N LYS A 237 -7.44 -8.13 -26.06
CA LYS A 237 -8.25 -7.57 -24.98
C LYS A 237 -8.21 -6.04 -24.96
N THR A 238 -7.03 -5.46 -25.06
CA THR A 238 -6.87 -3.98 -25.06
C THR A 238 -7.54 -3.37 -26.29
N ALA A 239 -7.37 -3.99 -27.46
CA ALA A 239 -7.99 -3.50 -28.70
C ALA A 239 -9.52 -3.56 -28.63
N VAL A 240 -10.10 -4.70 -28.26
CA VAL A 240 -11.56 -4.87 -28.31
C VAL A 240 -12.28 -4.11 -27.19
N TYR A 241 -11.72 -4.08 -25.96
CA TYR A 241 -12.27 -3.24 -24.89
C TYR A 241 -12.00 -1.74 -25.11
N GLY A 242 -10.90 -1.39 -25.79
CA GLY A 242 -10.64 -0.02 -26.22
C GLY A 242 -11.68 0.46 -27.24
N LEU A 243 -12.06 -0.39 -28.20
CA LEU A 243 -13.15 -0.11 -29.14
C LEU A 243 -14.50 0.03 -28.42
N ALA A 244 -14.85 -0.90 -27.53
CA ALA A 244 -16.09 -0.82 -26.75
C ALA A 244 -16.14 0.44 -25.85
N SER A 245 -15.01 0.83 -25.26
CA SER A 245 -14.87 2.07 -24.50
C SER A 245 -15.04 3.30 -25.40
N THR A 246 -14.50 3.27 -26.62
CA THR A 246 -14.67 4.35 -27.60
C THR A 246 -16.14 4.55 -27.97
N VAL A 247 -16.89 3.45 -28.17
CA VAL A 247 -18.35 3.49 -28.38
C VAL A 247 -19.05 4.16 -27.19
N SER A 248 -18.70 3.72 -25.99
CA SER A 248 -19.29 4.14 -24.71
C SER A 248 -19.08 5.65 -24.44
N VAL A 249 -17.83 6.11 -24.49
CA VAL A 249 -17.50 7.52 -24.27
C VAL A 249 -18.12 8.41 -25.33
N SER A 250 -18.09 8.00 -26.60
CA SER A 250 -18.66 8.78 -27.69
C SER A 250 -20.19 8.95 -27.56
N ARG A 251 -20.89 8.02 -26.89
CA ARG A 251 -22.33 8.14 -26.60
C ARG A 251 -22.65 9.20 -25.55
N VAL A 252 -21.75 9.43 -24.60
CA VAL A 252 -21.84 10.53 -23.63
C VAL A 252 -21.53 11.86 -24.31
N LEU A 253 -20.44 11.91 -25.10
CA LEU A 253 -20.02 13.13 -25.81
C LEU A 253 -21.00 13.58 -26.91
N SER A 254 -21.80 12.66 -27.45
CA SER A 254 -22.89 12.98 -28.38
C SER A 254 -24.21 13.32 -27.69
N GLU A 255 -24.21 13.38 -26.35
CA GLU A 255 -25.37 13.68 -25.50
C GLU A 255 -26.56 12.72 -25.73
N GLN A 256 -26.29 11.53 -26.25
CA GLN A 256 -27.32 10.51 -26.51
C GLN A 256 -27.66 9.72 -25.24
N HIS A 257 -26.71 9.64 -24.32
CA HIS A 257 -26.81 8.87 -23.08
C HIS A 257 -26.07 9.57 -21.95
N PHE A 258 -26.59 9.43 -20.74
CA PHE A 258 -25.89 9.84 -19.53
C PHE A 258 -24.70 8.92 -19.22
N PRO A 259 -23.68 9.40 -18.48
CA PRO A 259 -22.60 8.56 -17.97
C PRO A 259 -23.07 7.26 -17.29
N SER A 260 -24.13 7.33 -16.47
CA SER A 260 -24.67 6.13 -15.83
C SER A 260 -25.36 5.16 -16.79
N ASP A 261 -26.04 5.64 -17.84
CA ASP A 261 -26.66 4.78 -18.88
C ASP A 261 -25.60 3.92 -19.57
N VAL A 262 -24.46 4.54 -19.85
CA VAL A 262 -23.34 3.90 -20.52
C VAL A 262 -22.63 2.93 -19.58
N LEU A 263 -22.37 3.31 -18.32
CA LEU A 263 -21.76 2.42 -17.32
C LEU A 263 -22.59 1.14 -17.13
N VAL A 264 -23.89 1.29 -16.87
CA VAL A 264 -24.79 0.14 -16.64
C VAL A 264 -24.92 -0.70 -17.90
N GLY A 265 -25.00 -0.06 -19.08
CA GLY A 265 -24.96 -0.76 -20.36
C GLY A 265 -23.66 -1.57 -20.53
N SER A 266 -22.50 -0.99 -20.22
CA SER A 266 -21.20 -1.65 -20.36
C SER A 266 -21.11 -2.89 -19.49
N VAL A 267 -21.51 -2.76 -18.22
CA VAL A 267 -21.44 -3.85 -17.25
C VAL A 267 -22.42 -4.96 -17.60
N ALA A 268 -23.67 -4.62 -17.93
CA ALA A 268 -24.66 -5.62 -18.36
C ALA A 268 -24.19 -6.36 -19.61
N GLY A 269 -23.64 -5.64 -20.60
CA GLY A 269 -23.13 -6.24 -21.83
C GLY A 269 -21.99 -7.20 -21.55
N TRP A 270 -21.01 -6.76 -20.75
CA TRP A 270 -19.87 -7.57 -20.35
C TRP A 270 -20.29 -8.84 -19.59
N LEU A 271 -21.27 -8.74 -18.69
CA LEU A 271 -21.80 -9.90 -17.96
C LEU A 271 -22.49 -10.89 -18.89
N ILE A 272 -23.32 -10.40 -19.82
CA ILE A 272 -24.04 -11.24 -20.79
C ILE A 272 -23.07 -11.99 -21.69
N GLY A 273 -22.09 -11.30 -22.29
CA GLY A 273 -21.16 -11.99 -23.18
C GLY A 273 -20.21 -12.95 -22.45
N ARG A 274 -19.83 -12.68 -21.20
CA ARG A 274 -19.13 -13.68 -20.38
C ARG A 274 -20.00 -14.87 -20.01
N TYR A 275 -21.29 -14.64 -19.72
CA TYR A 275 -22.24 -15.71 -19.45
C TYR A 275 -22.38 -16.63 -20.68
N VAL A 276 -22.65 -16.07 -21.86
CA VAL A 276 -22.77 -16.82 -23.13
C VAL A 276 -21.50 -17.59 -23.43
N TYR A 277 -20.33 -16.96 -23.30
CA TYR A 277 -19.04 -17.64 -23.46
C TYR A 277 -18.89 -18.82 -22.50
N HIS A 278 -19.10 -18.63 -21.19
CA HIS A 278 -18.92 -19.72 -20.23
C HIS A 278 -19.97 -20.84 -20.34
N ALA A 279 -21.17 -20.52 -20.82
CA ALA A 279 -22.26 -21.48 -21.01
C ALA A 279 -21.99 -22.41 -22.20
N HIS A 280 -21.43 -21.88 -23.30
CA HIS A 280 -21.44 -22.56 -24.60
C HIS A 280 -20.06 -22.75 -25.23
N HIS A 281 -18.98 -22.16 -24.70
CA HIS A 281 -17.64 -22.28 -25.29
C HIS A 281 -17.10 -23.72 -25.23
N ASN A 282 -16.53 -24.15 -26.34
CA ASN A 282 -15.81 -25.41 -26.48
C ASN A 282 -14.34 -25.24 -26.07
N TYR A 283 -14.06 -25.58 -24.81
CA TYR A 283 -12.73 -25.53 -24.19
C TYR A 283 -11.63 -26.33 -24.92
N THR A 284 -11.96 -27.19 -25.89
CA THR A 284 -10.95 -27.90 -26.69
C THR A 284 -10.33 -27.04 -27.80
N LEU A 285 -10.95 -25.89 -28.12
CA LEU A 285 -10.53 -25.00 -29.20
C LEU A 285 -9.56 -23.90 -28.75
N ASN A 286 -9.36 -23.73 -27.45
CA ASN A 286 -8.48 -22.71 -26.89
C ASN A 286 -7.25 -23.33 -26.17
N PRO A 287 -6.01 -23.11 -26.65
CA PRO A 287 -4.80 -23.62 -25.99
C PRO A 287 -4.48 -22.95 -24.64
N TYR A 288 -5.24 -21.91 -24.26
CA TYR A 288 -5.03 -21.13 -23.03
C TYR A 288 -5.98 -21.51 -21.88
N ASP A 289 -7.00 -22.34 -22.12
CA ASP A 289 -7.93 -22.78 -21.09
C ASP A 289 -7.66 -24.25 -20.69
N ALA A 290 -7.58 -24.50 -19.39
CA ALA A 290 -7.70 -25.86 -18.88
C ALA A 290 -9.19 -26.26 -18.91
N PRO A 291 -9.56 -27.48 -19.34
CA PRO A 291 -10.95 -27.92 -19.29
C PRO A 291 -11.47 -27.78 -17.84
N PRO A 292 -12.74 -27.37 -17.64
CA PRO A 292 -13.30 -27.28 -16.30
C PRO A 292 -13.18 -28.65 -15.62
N PRO A 293 -12.78 -28.72 -14.35
CA PRO A 293 -12.69 -29.99 -13.65
C PRO A 293 -14.05 -30.67 -13.69
N PRO A 294 -14.12 -31.99 -13.94
CA PRO A 294 -15.39 -32.70 -13.86
C PRO A 294 -16.04 -32.43 -12.50
N LYS A 295 -17.37 -32.28 -12.46
CA LYS A 295 -18.17 -31.89 -11.28
C LYS A 295 -17.94 -32.72 -10.00
N ASN A 296 -17.10 -33.76 -10.04
CA ASN A 296 -16.74 -34.64 -8.94
C ASN A 296 -15.26 -34.53 -8.53
N TYR A 297 -14.65 -33.34 -8.62
CA TYR A 297 -13.25 -33.12 -8.16
C TYR A 297 -13.15 -32.70 -6.68
N ILE A 298 -14.02 -33.26 -5.83
CA ILE A 298 -13.72 -33.43 -4.40
C ILE A 298 -13.52 -34.92 -4.19
N ALA A 299 -12.38 -35.42 -4.64
CA ALA A 299 -11.82 -36.66 -4.14
C ALA A 299 -10.57 -36.27 -3.35
N HIS A 300 -10.60 -36.60 -2.07
CA HIS A 300 -9.53 -36.39 -1.11
C HIS A 300 -8.16 -36.69 -1.73
N ALA A 301 -7.25 -35.71 -1.65
CA ALA A 301 -5.84 -35.95 -1.86
C ALA A 301 -5.37 -36.93 -0.77
N THR A 302 -5.30 -38.20 -1.12
CA THR A 302 -4.61 -39.20 -0.31
C THR A 302 -3.12 -38.97 -0.56
N PRO A 303 -2.29 -38.71 0.47
CA PRO A 303 -0.86 -38.58 0.27
C PRO A 303 -0.30 -39.92 -0.18
N SER A 304 0.49 -39.92 -1.25
CA SER A 304 1.25 -41.08 -1.70
C SER A 304 2.26 -41.47 -0.63
N SER A 305 1.97 -42.54 0.12
CA SER A 305 2.94 -43.18 1.00
C SER A 305 3.97 -43.94 0.16
N SER A 306 5.21 -43.46 0.16
CA SER A 306 6.37 -44.26 -0.18
C SER A 306 6.49 -45.42 0.82
N ALA A 307 6.57 -46.64 0.29
CA ALA A 307 6.74 -47.84 1.09
C ALA A 307 8.09 -47.82 1.84
N SER A 308 8.03 -47.85 3.16
CA SER A 308 9.15 -48.27 4.01
C SER A 308 8.62 -49.11 5.18
N ALA A 309 9.37 -50.16 5.49
CA ALA A 309 9.01 -51.35 6.28
C ALA A 309 8.68 -51.08 7.77
N PRO A 310 8.06 -52.03 8.50
CA PRO A 310 7.51 -51.77 9.83
C PRO A 310 8.57 -51.86 10.93
N THR A 311 8.59 -50.89 11.84
CA THR A 311 9.19 -51.02 13.18
C THR A 311 8.16 -50.59 14.22
N ALA A 312 7.95 -51.44 15.23
CA ALA A 312 6.93 -51.27 16.27
C ALA A 312 7.29 -50.15 17.27
N PRO A 313 6.32 -49.45 17.88
CA PRO A 313 6.58 -48.50 18.95
C PRO A 313 6.38 -49.10 20.36
N LEU A 314 7.27 -48.73 21.29
CA LEU A 314 7.10 -48.88 22.74
C LEU A 314 6.23 -47.71 23.31
N PRO A 315 5.50 -47.89 24.42
CA PRO A 315 4.65 -46.84 25.00
C PRO A 315 5.44 -45.89 25.92
N THR A 316 5.05 -44.61 25.94
CA THR A 316 5.49 -43.63 26.97
C THR A 316 4.28 -43.04 27.73
N PRO A 317 4.44 -42.69 29.02
CA PRO A 317 3.34 -42.32 29.92
C PRO A 317 2.95 -40.83 29.80
N PRO A 318 1.77 -40.41 30.31
CA PRO A 318 1.25 -39.07 30.10
C PRO A 318 1.88 -38.02 31.04
N PRO A 319 2.05 -36.75 30.60
CA PRO A 319 2.43 -35.63 31.46
C PRO A 319 1.23 -35.02 32.23
N PRO A 320 1.47 -34.27 33.33
CA PRO A 320 0.44 -33.87 34.29
C PRO A 320 -0.35 -32.61 33.87
N ALA A 321 -1.57 -32.52 34.41
CA ALA A 321 -2.61 -31.56 34.09
C ALA A 321 -2.21 -30.08 34.26
N GLN A 322 -2.49 -29.27 33.23
CA GLN A 322 -2.42 -27.81 33.28
C GLN A 322 -3.83 -27.20 33.35
N PHE A 323 -3.97 -26.15 34.16
CA PHE A 323 -5.16 -25.32 34.33
C PHE A 323 -5.77 -24.88 32.99
N ALA A 324 -7.03 -25.22 32.75
CA ALA A 324 -7.81 -24.81 31.59
C ALA A 324 -8.62 -23.53 31.93
N GLY A 325 -8.53 -22.53 31.04
CA GLY A 325 -9.50 -21.43 30.99
C GLY A 325 -10.91 -21.93 30.62
N PRO A 326 -11.93 -21.06 30.60
CA PRO A 326 -13.31 -21.48 30.43
C PRO A 326 -13.51 -22.26 29.12
N PRO A 327 -14.23 -23.40 29.15
CA PRO A 327 -14.35 -24.29 28.00
C PRO A 327 -15.24 -23.71 26.90
N ASP A 328 -14.85 -24.02 25.66
CA ASP A 328 -15.59 -23.72 24.42
C ASP A 328 -16.96 -24.43 24.46
N PRO A 329 -18.09 -23.82 24.01
CA PRO A 329 -19.45 -24.36 24.20
C PRO A 329 -19.76 -25.68 23.47
N ILE A 330 -18.79 -26.31 22.81
CA ILE A 330 -18.96 -27.57 22.09
C ILE A 330 -17.81 -28.51 22.49
N GLU A 331 -18.06 -29.35 23.50
CA GLU A 331 -17.13 -30.40 23.92
C GLU A 331 -16.78 -31.30 22.72
N HIS A 332 -15.48 -31.45 22.48
CA HIS A 332 -14.86 -32.33 21.47
C HIS A 332 -14.83 -31.87 20.00
N ARG A 333 -15.20 -30.62 19.68
CA ARG A 333 -14.82 -30.07 18.36
C ARG A 333 -13.36 -29.60 18.43
N ALA A 334 -12.44 -30.38 17.85
CA ALA A 334 -11.17 -29.80 17.44
C ALA A 334 -11.51 -28.61 16.52
N PRO A 335 -11.01 -27.37 16.78
CA PRO A 335 -11.29 -26.25 15.89
C PRO A 335 -10.97 -26.71 14.48
N ALA A 336 -11.96 -26.63 13.58
CA ALA A 336 -11.72 -26.92 12.19
C ALA A 336 -10.49 -26.08 11.79
N PRO A 337 -9.46 -26.66 11.16
CA PRO A 337 -8.42 -25.84 10.56
C PRO A 337 -9.17 -24.87 9.66
N PHE A 338 -9.18 -23.58 10.02
CA PHE A 338 -9.42 -22.58 9.01
C PHE A 338 -8.39 -22.89 7.94
N ASP A 339 -8.86 -23.17 6.73
CA ASP A 339 -7.99 -23.31 5.57
C ASP A 339 -6.99 -22.15 5.64
N ALA A 340 -5.69 -22.46 5.68
CA ALA A 340 -4.64 -21.50 6.02
C ALA A 340 -4.48 -20.52 4.86
N ASP A 341 -5.46 -19.64 4.70
CA ASP A 341 -5.43 -18.54 3.76
C ASP A 341 -4.45 -17.51 4.33
N PRO A 342 -3.24 -17.38 3.77
CA PRO A 342 -2.26 -16.40 4.23
C PRO A 342 -2.81 -14.97 4.19
N ASP A 343 -3.91 -14.74 3.48
CA ASP A 343 -4.59 -13.44 3.38
C ASP A 343 -5.36 -13.05 4.64
N THR A 344 -5.53 -13.99 5.56
CA THR A 344 -6.33 -13.80 6.77
C THR A 344 -5.52 -13.86 8.05
N ILE A 345 -4.26 -14.30 7.99
CA ILE A 345 -3.39 -14.41 9.16
C ILE A 345 -2.86 -13.03 9.54
N GLY A 346 -2.98 -12.68 10.82
CA GLY A 346 -2.41 -11.47 11.39
C GLY A 346 -0.90 -11.46 11.31
N SER A 347 -0.30 -10.38 10.80
CA SER A 347 1.15 -10.26 10.66
C SER A 347 1.59 -8.84 10.98
N THR A 348 2.60 -8.72 11.83
CA THR A 348 3.20 -7.44 12.20
C THR A 348 4.13 -6.92 11.11
N ASN A 349 4.34 -5.61 11.09
CA ASN A 349 5.31 -4.96 10.22
C ASN A 349 6.76 -5.26 10.63
N VAL A 350 7.64 -5.38 9.64
CA VAL A 350 9.09 -5.36 9.86
C VAL A 350 9.53 -3.91 10.11
N PRO A 351 10.27 -3.62 11.20
CA PRO A 351 10.75 -2.26 11.50
C PRO A 351 11.65 -1.68 10.40
N MET A 352 11.49 -0.40 10.07
CA MET A 352 12.18 0.25 8.93
C MET A 352 13.72 0.23 9.01
N ASP A 353 14.30 0.06 10.19
CA ASP A 353 15.75 -0.09 10.42
C ASP A 353 16.25 -1.55 10.31
N SER A 354 15.38 -2.48 9.89
CA SER A 354 15.73 -3.88 9.65
C SER A 354 16.57 -4.08 8.39
N TRP A 355 17.54 -4.99 8.48
CA TRP A 355 18.38 -5.44 7.36
C TRP A 355 17.58 -6.13 6.23
N ILE A 356 16.34 -6.54 6.50
CA ILE A 356 15.45 -7.21 5.54
C ILE A 356 15.14 -6.28 4.35
N TYR A 357 14.88 -5.00 4.59
CA TYR A 357 14.53 -4.03 3.53
C TYR A 357 15.59 -3.94 2.44
N PRO A 358 16.86 -3.61 2.73
CA PRO A 358 17.85 -3.50 1.67
C PRO A 358 18.14 -4.85 0.99
N ALA A 359 18.00 -5.98 1.69
CA ALA A 359 18.18 -7.31 1.09
C ALA A 359 17.07 -7.62 0.05
N LEU A 360 15.80 -7.40 0.41
CA LEU A 360 14.67 -7.59 -0.49
C LEU A 360 14.66 -6.56 -1.64
N GLU A 361 15.01 -5.30 -1.38
CA GLU A 361 15.12 -4.29 -2.44
C GLU A 361 16.21 -4.66 -3.46
N ARG A 362 17.34 -5.21 -3.00
CA ARG A 362 18.41 -5.68 -3.88
C ARG A 362 17.98 -6.88 -4.71
N LEU A 363 17.30 -7.87 -4.11
CA LEU A 363 16.71 -8.99 -4.86
C LEU A 363 15.70 -8.52 -5.92
N ALA A 364 14.86 -7.54 -5.60
CA ALA A 364 13.92 -6.96 -6.55
C ALA A 364 14.61 -6.20 -7.69
N ALA A 365 15.71 -5.50 -7.41
CA ALA A 365 16.52 -4.79 -8.42
C ALA A 365 17.34 -5.75 -9.30
N LEU A 366 17.63 -6.97 -8.82
CA LEU A 366 18.14 -8.08 -9.63
C LEU A 366 17.06 -8.73 -10.50
N GLY A 367 15.81 -8.25 -10.44
CA GLY A 367 14.68 -8.72 -11.24
C GLY A 367 13.99 -9.97 -10.71
N LEU A 368 14.24 -10.35 -9.45
CA LEU A 368 13.70 -11.59 -8.86
C LEU A 368 12.37 -11.38 -8.13
N ILE A 369 11.98 -10.13 -7.87
CA ILE A 369 10.72 -9.79 -7.19
C ILE A 369 9.96 -8.77 -8.04
N PRO A 370 9.38 -9.18 -9.17
CA PRO A 370 8.67 -8.27 -10.08
C PRO A 370 7.49 -7.56 -9.41
N THR A 371 6.84 -8.22 -8.45
CA THR A 371 5.64 -7.70 -7.76
C THR A 371 5.95 -6.89 -6.50
N GLN A 372 7.22 -6.59 -6.19
CA GLN A 372 7.56 -5.75 -5.05
C GLN A 372 6.94 -4.36 -5.23
N ASN A 373 6.39 -3.81 -4.15
CA ASN A 373 5.85 -2.47 -4.11
C ASN A 373 6.65 -1.66 -3.07
N ALA A 374 7.60 -0.86 -3.53
CA ALA A 374 8.52 -0.13 -2.66
C ALA A 374 7.96 1.21 -2.16
N GLY A 375 6.96 1.76 -2.85
CA GLY A 375 6.35 3.05 -2.52
C GLY A 375 5.50 3.03 -1.24
N ILE A 376 5.08 1.86 -0.75
CA ILE A 376 4.30 1.70 0.50
C ILE A 376 5.06 0.79 1.46
N ARG A 377 5.56 1.37 2.56
CA ARG A 377 6.24 0.69 3.67
C ARG A 377 5.77 1.25 5.03
N PRO A 378 5.94 0.52 6.13
CA PRO A 378 6.60 -0.78 6.26
C PRO A 378 5.80 -1.97 5.68
N TRP A 379 6.48 -3.08 5.42
CA TRP A 379 5.88 -4.35 4.97
C TRP A 379 5.63 -5.30 6.14
N THR A 380 4.56 -6.08 6.08
CA THR A 380 4.31 -7.16 7.04
C THR A 380 5.35 -8.28 6.88
N ARG A 381 5.60 -9.03 7.95
CA ARG A 381 6.50 -10.20 7.91
C ARG A 381 6.04 -11.24 6.87
N GLN A 382 4.72 -11.43 6.73
CA GLN A 382 4.13 -12.28 5.69
C GLN A 382 4.39 -11.77 4.27
N GLU A 383 4.31 -10.46 4.04
CA GLU A 383 4.65 -9.89 2.74
C GLU A 383 6.14 -10.04 2.42
N CYS A 384 7.01 -9.87 3.41
CA CYS A 384 8.44 -10.15 3.26
C CYS A 384 8.69 -11.62 2.90
N LEU A 385 7.98 -12.56 3.54
CA LEU A 385 8.06 -13.98 3.20
C LEU A 385 7.56 -14.25 1.77
N ARG A 386 6.43 -13.65 1.36
CA ARG A 386 5.91 -13.77 -0.02
C ARG A 386 6.93 -13.27 -1.05
N GLN A 387 7.57 -12.13 -0.77
CA GLN A 387 8.63 -11.59 -1.63
C GLN A 387 9.84 -12.52 -1.72
N LEU A 388 10.26 -13.11 -0.60
CA LEU A 388 11.33 -14.12 -0.57
C LEU A 388 10.97 -15.35 -1.42
N ARG A 389 9.74 -15.89 -1.26
CA ARG A 389 9.27 -17.05 -2.04
C ARG A 389 9.25 -16.74 -3.54
N GLN A 390 8.74 -15.57 -3.94
CA GLN A 390 8.80 -15.14 -5.33
C GLN A 390 10.24 -15.08 -5.85
N ALA A 391 11.18 -14.59 -5.04
CA ALA A 391 12.58 -14.50 -5.42
C ALA A 391 13.20 -15.90 -5.61
N GLN A 392 12.88 -16.86 -4.74
CA GLN A 392 13.31 -18.26 -4.84
C GLN A 392 12.79 -18.90 -6.13
N ASP A 393 11.49 -18.77 -6.41
CA ASP A 393 10.87 -19.32 -7.63
C ASP A 393 11.52 -18.81 -8.91
N PHE A 394 11.82 -17.50 -8.98
CA PHE A 394 12.49 -16.90 -10.12
C PHE A 394 13.95 -17.31 -10.23
N ALA A 395 14.66 -17.43 -9.10
CA ALA A 395 16.04 -17.90 -9.09
C ALA A 395 16.15 -19.34 -9.60
N ASP A 396 15.21 -20.22 -9.26
CA ASP A 396 15.21 -21.61 -9.72
C ASP A 396 14.97 -21.72 -11.23
N ARG A 397 14.08 -20.89 -11.79
CA ARG A 397 13.89 -20.81 -13.25
C ARG A 397 15.10 -20.28 -14.00
N LEU A 398 15.90 -19.41 -13.36
CA LEU A 398 17.09 -18.79 -13.95
C LEU A 398 18.37 -19.60 -13.75
N SER A 399 18.34 -20.64 -12.91
CA SER A 399 19.51 -21.43 -12.49
C SER A 399 20.39 -21.92 -13.65
N SER A 400 19.81 -22.28 -14.79
CA SER A 400 20.54 -22.73 -15.99
C SER A 400 21.09 -21.59 -16.86
N SER A 401 20.49 -20.40 -16.78
CA SER A 401 20.75 -19.27 -17.69
C SER A 401 21.75 -18.23 -17.16
N ASP A 402 21.82 -18.01 -15.84
CA ASP A 402 22.70 -17.03 -15.20
C ASP A 402 23.13 -17.52 -13.80
N PRO A 403 24.05 -18.52 -13.73
CA PRO A 403 24.44 -19.15 -12.46
C PRO A 403 25.13 -18.18 -11.50
N GLY A 404 25.84 -17.17 -12.01
CA GLY A 404 26.51 -16.16 -11.19
C GLY A 404 25.52 -15.26 -10.46
N LEU A 405 24.46 -14.80 -11.14
CA LEU A 405 23.39 -14.05 -10.50
C LEU A 405 22.65 -14.89 -9.46
N VAL A 406 22.35 -16.15 -9.78
CA VAL A 406 21.63 -17.06 -8.86
C VAL A 406 22.46 -17.35 -7.61
N ALA A 407 23.79 -17.51 -7.73
CA ALA A 407 24.67 -17.67 -6.58
C ALA A 407 24.60 -16.45 -5.63
N GLU A 408 24.67 -15.24 -6.18
CA GLU A 408 24.55 -14.00 -5.40
C GLU A 408 23.16 -13.86 -4.75
N ALA A 409 22.11 -14.18 -5.51
CA ALA A 409 20.74 -14.13 -5.03
C ALA A 409 20.50 -15.13 -3.87
N ARG A 410 20.95 -16.38 -4.02
CA ARG A 410 20.85 -17.41 -2.97
C ARG A 410 21.62 -17.03 -1.71
N ARG A 411 22.75 -16.35 -1.84
CA ARG A 411 23.51 -15.80 -0.70
C ARG A 411 22.68 -14.80 0.10
N LEU A 412 21.93 -13.92 -0.57
CA LEU A 412 21.02 -12.98 0.10
C LEU A 412 19.79 -13.68 0.70
N MET A 413 19.24 -14.67 0.01
CA MET A 413 18.04 -15.40 0.47
C MET A 413 18.31 -16.28 1.69
N THR A 414 19.54 -16.72 1.92
CA THR A 414 19.87 -17.70 2.96
C THR A 414 19.54 -17.21 4.38
N ASP A 415 19.86 -15.95 4.72
CA ASP A 415 19.50 -15.45 6.05
C ASP A 415 18.04 -14.96 6.09
N LEU A 416 17.47 -14.51 4.96
CA LEU A 416 16.05 -14.16 4.84
C LEU A 416 15.15 -15.37 5.11
N ASP A 417 15.47 -16.52 4.53
CA ASP A 417 14.74 -17.77 4.74
C ASP A 417 14.82 -18.19 6.20
N ARG A 418 16.00 -18.10 6.82
CA ARG A 418 16.15 -18.39 8.26
C ARG A 418 15.32 -17.48 9.16
N GLU A 419 15.24 -16.18 8.84
CA GLU A 419 14.50 -15.18 9.61
C GLU A 419 12.97 -15.30 9.42
N LEU A 420 12.51 -15.64 8.22
CA LEU A 420 11.10 -15.59 7.84
C LEU A 420 10.43 -16.98 7.77
N ALA A 421 11.19 -18.08 7.77
CA ALA A 421 10.64 -19.44 7.64
C ALA A 421 9.65 -19.79 8.75
N GLN A 422 9.80 -19.20 9.94
CA GLN A 422 8.93 -19.51 11.07
C GLN A 422 7.55 -18.86 10.95
N GLU A 423 7.41 -17.81 10.14
CA GLU A 423 6.14 -17.11 9.91
C GLU A 423 5.07 -18.01 9.27
N SER A 424 5.46 -19.08 8.59
CA SER A 424 4.53 -19.96 7.84
C SER A 424 3.80 -21.01 8.70
N SER A 425 4.05 -21.07 10.01
CA SER A 425 3.78 -22.31 10.78
C SER A 425 2.90 -22.16 12.03
N SER A 426 2.57 -20.94 12.48
CA SER A 426 1.89 -20.73 13.76
C SER A 426 0.64 -19.86 13.62
N ASN A 427 -0.52 -20.37 14.04
CA ASN A 427 -1.76 -19.60 14.11
C ASN A 427 -1.82 -18.73 15.37
N GLN A 428 -1.08 -19.12 16.40
CA GLN A 428 -0.95 -18.37 17.65
C GLN A 428 0.52 -18.24 17.98
N GLU A 429 1.00 -17.01 18.16
CA GLU A 429 2.37 -16.79 18.61
C GLU A 429 2.44 -15.59 19.54
N LEU A 430 3.27 -15.70 20.56
CA LEU A 430 3.83 -14.59 21.31
C LEU A 430 5.34 -14.72 21.27
N ALA A 431 6.04 -13.74 20.72
CA ALA A 431 7.49 -13.77 20.56
C ALA A 431 8.16 -12.49 21.06
N LEU A 432 9.29 -12.66 21.73
CA LEU A 432 10.28 -11.59 21.90
C LEU A 432 11.10 -11.55 20.61
N GLU A 433 10.90 -10.51 19.80
CA GLU A 433 11.54 -10.38 18.49
C GLU A 433 12.97 -9.89 18.61
N SER A 434 13.22 -8.88 19.44
CA SER A 434 14.58 -8.41 19.70
C SER A 434 14.72 -7.68 21.04
N ALA A 435 15.95 -7.61 21.53
CA ALA A 435 16.38 -6.64 22.52
C ALA A 435 17.70 -6.02 22.07
N TYR A 436 17.90 -4.73 22.28
CA TYR A 436 19.10 -4.03 21.82
C TYR A 436 19.53 -2.92 22.76
N VAL A 437 20.83 -2.62 22.69
CA VAL A 437 21.42 -1.44 23.31
C VAL A 437 22.18 -0.65 22.25
N ARG A 438 22.02 0.67 22.25
CA ARG A 438 22.75 1.59 21.39
C ARG A 438 23.44 2.65 22.23
N TYR A 439 24.72 2.88 21.96
CA TYR A 439 25.46 4.01 22.50
C TYR A 439 25.99 4.86 21.35
N GLY A 440 25.85 6.17 21.45
CA GLY A 440 26.33 7.09 20.44
C GLY A 440 26.82 8.40 21.02
N THR A 441 27.57 9.15 20.23
CA THR A 441 28.05 10.47 20.62
C THR A 441 28.07 11.41 19.43
N ILE A 442 27.72 12.67 19.68
CA ILE A 442 27.97 13.80 18.77
C ILE A 442 29.03 14.67 19.44
N ALA A 443 30.27 14.64 18.94
CA ALA A 443 31.39 15.29 19.63
C ALA A 443 31.39 16.83 19.46
N GLY A 444 30.97 17.29 18.28
CA GLY A 444 30.93 18.70 17.91
C GLY A 444 29.55 19.34 18.05
N PRO A 445 29.36 20.56 17.52
CA PRO A 445 28.05 21.15 17.34
C PRO A 445 27.12 20.22 16.55
N ALA A 446 25.88 20.08 17.00
CA ALA A 446 24.86 19.23 16.38
C ALA A 446 23.81 20.09 15.68
N LEU A 447 23.37 19.68 14.49
CA LEU A 447 22.17 20.19 13.86
C LEU A 447 20.98 19.37 14.34
N ASN A 448 20.01 20.02 14.98
CA ASN A 448 18.85 19.35 15.57
C ASN A 448 17.49 19.95 15.19
N ASP A 449 17.45 20.74 14.11
CA ASP A 449 16.25 21.39 13.60
C ASP A 449 16.15 21.16 12.09
N SER A 450 15.58 20.01 11.70
CA SER A 450 15.40 19.65 10.29
C SER A 450 14.49 20.59 9.51
N PHE A 451 13.64 21.37 10.19
CA PHE A 451 12.71 22.28 9.53
C PHE A 451 13.39 23.57 9.05
N HIS A 452 14.45 24.00 9.76
CA HIS A 452 15.18 25.25 9.47
C HIS A 452 16.64 25.05 9.04
N PHE A 453 17.41 24.26 9.77
CA PHE A 453 18.88 24.29 9.71
C PHE A 453 19.49 22.94 9.32
N GLY A 454 18.74 21.85 9.40
CA GLY A 454 19.17 20.50 9.10
C GLY A 454 19.29 19.60 10.33
N GLN A 455 19.78 18.39 10.11
CA GLN A 455 19.78 17.32 11.11
C GLN A 455 21.03 16.45 10.98
N THR A 456 21.77 16.31 12.08
CA THR A 456 23.03 15.53 12.12
C THR A 456 22.77 14.03 12.00
N TRP A 457 21.86 13.46 12.81
CA TRP A 457 21.44 12.06 12.65
C TRP A 457 20.03 12.02 12.07
N TRP A 458 19.93 11.70 10.78
CA TRP A 458 18.66 11.66 10.04
C TRP A 458 18.09 10.25 9.96
N ASN A 459 16.79 10.16 9.67
CA ASN A 459 16.06 8.88 9.57
C ASN A 459 16.19 8.00 10.83
N ASP A 460 16.20 8.64 12.01
CA ASP A 460 16.41 8.00 13.32
C ASP A 460 15.18 8.13 14.25
N PHE A 461 13.98 8.06 13.69
CA PHE A 461 12.68 7.99 14.39
C PHE A 461 12.43 9.13 15.39
N GLY A 462 12.92 10.34 15.09
CA GLY A 462 12.84 11.49 16.00
C GLY A 462 13.43 11.22 17.38
N ARG A 463 14.47 10.39 17.48
CA ARG A 463 15.21 10.17 18.73
C ARG A 463 15.89 11.46 19.19
N PRO A 464 16.05 11.66 20.51
CA PRO A 464 16.82 12.77 21.06
C PRO A 464 18.18 12.89 20.37
N GLN A 465 18.52 14.11 19.97
CA GLN A 465 19.82 14.43 19.40
C GLN A 465 20.34 15.75 19.96
N GLY A 466 21.64 15.82 20.16
CA GLY A 466 22.35 16.95 20.73
C GLY A 466 23.82 16.61 20.95
N ARG A 467 24.63 17.62 21.24
CA ARG A 467 26.07 17.42 21.51
C ARG A 467 26.25 16.62 22.80
N GLY A 468 27.03 15.55 22.72
CA GLY A 468 27.31 14.64 23.83
C GLY A 468 26.83 13.22 23.59
N SER A 469 26.78 12.44 24.67
CA SER A 469 26.45 11.02 24.64
C SER A 469 24.95 10.77 24.63
N ASN A 470 24.54 9.78 23.85
CA ASN A 470 23.19 9.22 23.80
C ASN A 470 23.26 7.73 24.13
N ALA A 471 22.31 7.22 24.89
CA ALA A 471 22.19 5.80 25.17
C ALA A 471 20.74 5.34 25.01
N ILE A 472 20.54 4.15 24.45
CA ILE A 472 19.23 3.57 24.23
C ILE A 472 19.28 2.11 24.66
N ALA A 473 18.27 1.66 25.39
CA ALA A 473 17.97 0.26 25.59
C ALA A 473 16.54 0.03 25.12
N GLY A 474 16.32 -0.96 24.27
CA GLY A 474 15.01 -1.24 23.71
C GLY A 474 14.75 -2.72 23.50
N PHE A 475 13.48 -3.06 23.32
CA PHE A 475 13.05 -4.39 22.96
C PHE A 475 11.81 -4.33 22.07
N SER A 476 11.58 -5.38 21.29
CA SER A 476 10.37 -5.57 20.50
C SER A 476 9.72 -6.91 20.77
N THR A 477 8.39 -6.88 20.89
CA THR A 477 7.54 -8.06 21.05
C THR A 477 6.46 -8.06 19.99
N ARG A 478 6.12 -9.25 19.51
CA ARG A 478 5.02 -9.45 18.58
C ARG A 478 4.12 -10.56 19.09
N ALA A 479 2.83 -10.43 18.81
CA ALA A 479 1.86 -11.47 19.07
C ALA A 479 0.84 -11.55 17.94
N HIS A 480 0.36 -12.75 17.63
CA HIS A 480 -0.78 -12.94 16.75
C HIS A 480 -1.64 -14.12 17.19
N TYR A 481 -2.93 -14.02 16.93
CA TYR A 481 -3.95 -15.03 17.20
C TYR A 481 -4.94 -15.04 16.03
N GLY A 482 -4.75 -16.00 15.12
CA GLY A 482 -5.47 -16.06 13.84
C GLY A 482 -5.29 -14.75 13.08
N ARG A 483 -6.37 -13.97 12.97
CA ARG A 483 -6.39 -12.69 12.25
C ARG A 483 -5.90 -11.50 13.07
N LEU A 484 -5.91 -11.62 14.40
CA LEU A 484 -5.54 -10.54 15.31
C LEU A 484 -4.03 -10.53 15.48
N PHE A 485 -3.44 -9.34 15.54
CA PHE A 485 -2.02 -9.17 15.81
C PHE A 485 -1.74 -7.92 16.64
N PHE A 486 -0.61 -7.95 17.33
CA PHE A 486 -0.11 -6.89 18.18
C PHE A 486 1.41 -6.78 18.01
N TYR A 487 1.91 -5.55 18.02
CA TYR A 487 3.32 -5.24 17.97
C TYR A 487 3.65 -4.14 18.98
N ALA A 488 4.74 -4.29 19.70
CA ALA A 488 5.30 -3.24 20.53
C ALA A 488 6.82 -3.20 20.38
N ARG A 489 7.36 -2.00 20.22
CA ARG A 489 8.78 -1.68 20.27
C ARG A 489 8.97 -0.55 21.25
N GLU A 490 9.55 -0.84 22.40
CA GLU A 490 9.73 0.12 23.49
C GLU A 490 11.19 0.47 23.70
N GLU A 491 11.44 1.72 24.09
CA GLU A 491 12.79 2.21 24.36
C GLU A 491 12.85 3.03 25.66
N TYR A 492 13.89 2.77 26.44
CA TYR A 492 14.43 3.68 27.42
C TYR A 492 15.61 4.44 26.79
N GLN A 493 15.52 5.76 26.76
CA GLN A 493 16.45 6.64 26.05
C GLN A 493 17.06 7.64 27.02
N HIS A 494 18.38 7.79 26.95
CA HIS A 494 19.13 8.90 27.51
C HIS A 494 19.54 9.85 26.40
N GLY A 495 19.09 11.11 26.50
CA GLY A 495 19.46 12.18 25.60
C GLY A 495 20.38 13.21 26.28
N PRO A 496 21.34 13.81 25.56
CA PRO A 496 22.15 14.89 26.09
C PRO A 496 21.29 16.14 26.33
N GLY A 497 21.80 17.02 27.18
CA GLY A 497 21.21 18.34 27.35
C GLY A 497 21.47 19.24 26.14
N ASN A 498 20.60 20.23 25.94
CA ASN A 498 20.74 21.25 24.91
C ASN A 498 20.81 22.65 25.54
N PRO A 499 21.66 23.55 25.03
CA PRO A 499 21.71 24.93 25.52
C PRO A 499 20.39 25.66 25.23
N ALA A 500 20.11 26.72 26.00
CA ALA A 500 18.97 27.60 25.72
C ALA A 500 19.13 28.23 24.33
N GLN A 501 17.99 28.38 23.63
CA GLN A 501 17.94 29.17 22.42
C GLN A 501 18.13 30.65 22.77
N THR A 502 18.97 31.38 22.02
CA THR A 502 19.12 32.82 22.24
C THR A 502 17.86 33.57 21.78
N PRO A 503 17.51 34.73 22.38
CA PRO A 503 16.39 35.55 21.94
C PRO A 503 16.46 35.92 20.46
N GLU A 504 17.65 36.23 19.95
CA GLU A 504 17.88 36.61 18.56
C GLU A 504 17.59 35.43 17.61
N MET A 505 18.03 34.22 17.97
CA MET A 505 17.74 33.02 17.19
C MET A 505 16.25 32.69 17.21
N ASN A 506 15.59 32.86 18.36
CA ASN A 506 14.14 32.64 18.47
C ASN A 506 13.37 33.64 17.59
N GLN A 507 13.74 34.92 17.63
CA GLN A 507 13.14 35.94 16.76
C GLN A 507 13.37 35.62 15.27
N PHE A 508 14.57 35.17 14.92
CA PHE A 508 14.89 34.78 13.54
C PHE A 508 14.04 33.59 13.05
N ILE A 509 13.87 32.54 13.87
CA ILE A 509 12.98 31.42 13.52
C ILE A 509 11.53 31.88 13.36
N ASN A 510 11.02 32.69 14.29
CA ASN A 510 9.66 33.25 14.16
C ASN A 510 9.48 34.02 12.83
N GLN A 511 10.51 34.77 12.38
CA GLN A 511 10.48 35.44 11.08
C GLN A 511 10.47 34.46 9.91
N LEU A 512 11.27 33.40 9.95
CA LEU A 512 11.27 32.35 8.91
C LEU A 512 9.91 31.65 8.79
N ASP A 513 9.22 31.46 9.91
CA ASP A 513 7.92 30.80 9.99
C ASP A 513 6.73 31.75 9.80
N ARG A 514 7.00 33.04 9.50
CA ARG A 514 5.99 34.11 9.32
C ARG A 514 5.10 34.33 10.55
N ILE A 515 5.60 34.02 11.74
CA ILE A 515 4.95 34.33 13.00
C ILE A 515 5.20 35.80 13.31
N GLN A 516 4.17 36.64 13.18
CA GLN A 516 4.26 38.06 13.51
C GLN A 516 4.25 38.26 15.05
N PRO A 517 4.85 39.34 15.59
CA PRO A 517 4.88 39.60 17.04
C PRO A 517 3.51 39.77 17.70
N ASP A 518 2.50 40.19 16.92
CA ASP A 518 1.10 40.32 17.30
C ASP A 518 0.27 39.04 17.04
N PHE A 519 0.88 38.02 16.42
CA PHE A 519 0.26 36.72 16.19
C PHE A 519 0.28 35.91 17.50
N SER A 520 -0.90 35.61 18.03
CA SER A 520 -1.05 34.65 19.13
C SER A 520 -1.36 33.26 18.55
N PRO A 521 -0.52 32.23 18.76
CA PRO A 521 0.61 32.20 19.69
C PRO A 521 1.98 32.54 19.06
N TYR A 522 2.75 33.40 19.74
CA TYR A 522 4.18 33.59 19.48
C TYR A 522 4.97 32.35 19.95
N ARG A 523 5.93 31.86 19.17
CA ARG A 523 6.72 30.69 19.56
C ARG A 523 7.66 31.07 20.71
N PRO A 524 7.51 30.50 21.92
CA PRO A 524 8.33 30.87 23.06
C PRO A 524 9.80 30.49 22.83
N ILE A 525 10.70 31.21 23.52
CA ILE A 525 12.13 30.87 23.55
C ILE A 525 12.28 29.46 24.13
N THR A 526 13.02 28.59 23.43
CA THR A 526 13.30 27.24 23.92
C THR A 526 14.29 27.32 25.09
N PRO A 527 13.90 26.91 26.32
CA PRO A 527 14.77 27.00 27.48
C PRO A 527 15.92 25.99 27.39
N GLN A 528 16.94 26.18 28.21
CA GLN A 528 17.99 25.18 28.39
C GLN A 528 17.37 23.87 28.87
N GLN A 529 17.79 22.77 28.27
CA GLN A 529 17.37 21.43 28.66
C GLN A 529 18.57 20.68 29.24
N SER A 530 18.45 20.21 30.48
CA SER A 530 19.44 19.29 31.06
C SER A 530 19.35 17.92 30.37
N ALA A 531 20.41 17.12 30.49
CA ALA A 531 20.35 15.73 30.06
C ALA A 531 19.19 15.01 30.74
N TYR A 532 18.50 14.15 30.01
CA TYR A 532 17.22 13.60 30.45
C TYR A 532 17.08 12.14 30.03
N ASN A 533 16.25 11.42 30.77
CA ASN A 533 15.84 10.06 30.43
C ASN A 533 14.36 10.06 30.06
N LEU A 534 14.00 9.27 29.06
CA LEU A 534 12.62 9.11 28.59
C LEU A 534 12.36 7.65 28.26
N GLN A 535 11.26 7.10 28.76
CA GLN A 535 10.72 5.84 28.28
C GLN A 535 9.56 6.12 27.33
N ARG A 536 9.58 5.50 26.14
CA ARG A 536 8.48 5.63 25.17
C ARG A 536 8.41 4.42 24.23
N PRO A 537 7.21 4.08 23.72
CA PRO A 537 7.12 3.22 22.55
C PRO A 537 7.64 3.97 21.33
N ILE A 538 8.43 3.32 20.49
CA ILE A 538 8.69 3.77 19.12
C ILE A 538 7.50 3.40 18.26
N GLU A 539 7.10 2.13 18.30
CA GLU A 539 5.88 1.60 17.68
C GLU A 539 5.11 0.80 18.73
N MET A 540 3.78 0.90 18.72
CA MET A 540 2.89 0.12 19.55
C MET A 540 1.50 0.12 18.93
N TYR A 541 1.10 -0.98 18.29
CA TYR A 541 -0.17 -1.07 17.57
C TYR A 541 -0.76 -2.47 17.61
N ALA A 542 -2.07 -2.53 17.45
CA ALA A 542 -2.82 -3.77 17.26
C ALA A 542 -3.62 -3.69 15.96
N GLY A 543 -3.98 -4.83 15.39
CA GLY A 543 -4.81 -4.87 14.21
C GLY A 543 -5.45 -6.21 13.92
N VAL A 544 -6.25 -6.21 12.86
CA VAL A 544 -6.93 -7.38 12.31
C VAL A 544 -6.66 -7.48 10.82
N ALA A 545 -6.22 -8.66 10.37
CA ALA A 545 -5.99 -8.98 8.97
C ALA A 545 -7.25 -9.59 8.32
N PHE A 546 -7.50 -9.26 7.06
CA PHE A 546 -8.60 -9.83 6.27
C PHE A 546 -8.38 -9.61 4.77
N ALA A 547 -8.55 -10.66 3.98
CA ALA A 547 -8.55 -10.59 2.51
C ALA A 547 -7.35 -9.81 1.93
N GLY A 548 -6.14 -10.03 2.47
CA GLY A 548 -4.91 -9.37 2.03
C GLY A 548 -4.85 -7.88 2.40
N ASN A 549 -5.63 -7.48 3.41
CA ASN A 549 -5.63 -6.14 4.00
C ASN A 549 -5.55 -6.23 5.53
N ALA A 550 -5.27 -5.11 6.18
CA ALA A 550 -5.33 -4.99 7.63
C ALA A 550 -5.91 -3.65 8.05
N LEU A 551 -6.66 -3.67 9.15
CA LEU A 551 -7.06 -2.49 9.90
C LEU A 551 -6.26 -2.45 11.20
N THR A 552 -5.48 -1.39 11.43
CA THR A 552 -4.61 -1.23 12.60
C THR A 552 -4.87 0.07 13.33
N PHE A 553 -4.61 0.06 14.65
CA PHE A 553 -4.69 1.23 15.52
C PHE A 553 -3.49 1.25 16.47
N GLY A 554 -2.89 2.43 16.61
CA GLY A 554 -1.81 2.66 17.56
C GLY A 554 -0.74 3.56 16.99
N LYS A 555 0.44 3.52 17.61
CA LYS A 555 1.61 4.26 17.16
C LYS A 555 2.38 3.43 16.15
N GLN A 556 2.51 3.91 14.92
CA GLN A 556 3.03 3.10 13.82
C GLN A 556 3.75 3.96 12.78
N GLU A 557 4.75 3.37 12.15
CA GLU A 557 5.61 4.03 11.17
C GLU A 557 4.96 4.13 9.79
N LEU A 558 5.27 5.22 9.07
CA LEU A 558 4.91 5.43 7.67
C LEU A 558 6.16 5.77 6.85
N TYR A 559 6.37 5.06 5.74
CA TYR A 559 7.45 5.32 4.81
C TYR A 559 6.92 5.26 3.39
N TRP A 560 6.69 6.43 2.77
CA TRP A 560 5.93 6.56 1.53
C TRP A 560 6.77 7.06 0.37
N GLY A 561 7.63 6.20 -0.16
CA GLY A 561 8.41 6.48 -1.36
C GLY A 561 9.53 5.47 -1.57
N PRO A 562 10.18 5.45 -2.74
CA PRO A 562 11.26 4.51 -3.07
C PRO A 562 12.66 4.96 -2.61
N THR A 563 12.81 6.23 -2.19
CA THR A 563 14.10 6.86 -1.86
C THR A 563 14.64 6.40 -0.50
N THR A 564 15.94 6.59 -0.24
CA THR A 564 16.65 6.21 1.00
C THR A 564 17.21 7.39 1.77
N MET A 565 17.38 8.55 1.12
CA MET A 565 17.53 9.83 1.83
C MET A 565 16.27 10.20 2.62
N GLY A 566 15.15 9.55 2.35
CA GLY A 566 13.83 9.78 2.95
C GLY A 566 12.83 10.28 1.91
N PRO A 567 11.61 9.72 1.85
CA PRO A 567 10.56 10.26 1.01
C PRO A 567 10.15 11.67 1.43
N LEU A 568 9.61 12.44 0.50
CA LEU A 568 9.23 13.83 0.70
C LEU A 568 7.96 13.97 1.57
N SER A 569 7.07 12.98 1.55
CA SER A 569 5.82 13.01 2.35
C SER A 569 6.00 12.44 3.76
N PHE A 570 6.36 11.15 3.88
CA PHE A 570 6.57 10.47 5.17
C PHE A 570 7.80 9.56 5.11
N SER A 571 8.68 9.71 6.10
CA SER A 571 9.91 8.95 6.27
C SER A 571 10.15 8.64 7.76
N SER A 572 11.23 7.92 8.06
CA SER A 572 11.69 7.64 9.42
C SER A 572 12.46 8.81 10.06
N ASN A 573 12.40 10.02 9.49
CA ASN A 573 13.09 11.18 10.06
C ASN A 573 12.42 11.67 11.34
N ALA A 574 11.09 11.71 11.34
CA ALA A 574 10.29 12.07 12.50
C ALA A 574 9.88 10.84 13.31
N GLU A 575 9.34 11.08 14.51
CA GLU A 575 8.78 10.02 15.34
C GLU A 575 7.49 9.45 14.72
N PRO A 576 7.26 8.12 14.79
CA PRO A 576 6.01 7.51 14.38
C PRO A 576 4.77 8.14 15.06
N THR A 577 3.65 8.17 14.36
CA THR A 577 2.43 8.85 14.81
C THR A 577 1.39 7.88 15.35
N TYR A 578 0.55 8.35 16.28
CA TYR A 578 -0.66 7.63 16.66
C TYR A 578 -1.70 7.78 15.54
N SER A 579 -2.11 6.66 14.95
CA SER A 579 -3.01 6.62 13.80
C SER A 579 -3.90 5.37 13.76
N GLY A 580 -5.04 5.53 13.09
CA GLY A 580 -5.80 4.42 12.52
C GLY A 580 -5.42 4.25 11.06
N ARG A 581 -5.22 3.01 10.61
CA ARG A 581 -4.70 2.72 9.26
C ARG A 581 -5.39 1.51 8.64
N PHE A 582 -5.81 1.67 7.40
CA PHE A 582 -6.33 0.61 6.54
C PHE A 582 -5.36 0.40 5.38
N VAL A 583 -4.69 -0.74 5.37
CA VAL A 583 -3.55 -0.98 4.48
C VAL A 583 -3.66 -2.33 3.80
N SER A 584 -3.30 -2.39 2.52
CA SER A 584 -3.06 -3.66 1.84
C SER A 584 -1.84 -4.36 2.44
N THR A 585 -1.99 -5.58 2.95
CA THR A 585 -0.86 -6.34 3.53
C THR A 585 0.02 -6.91 2.43
N ARG A 586 -0.53 -7.17 1.24
CA ARG A 586 0.19 -7.64 0.03
C ARG A 586 -0.33 -6.95 -1.24
N PRO A 587 0.36 -7.06 -2.39
CA PRO A 587 -0.19 -6.65 -3.67
C PRO A 587 -1.44 -7.45 -4.05
N HIS A 588 -2.47 -6.74 -4.50
CA HIS A 588 -3.71 -7.29 -5.03
C HIS A 588 -3.68 -7.30 -6.56
N PRO A 589 -4.17 -8.34 -7.24
CA PRO A 589 -4.34 -8.31 -8.69
C PRO A 589 -5.24 -7.16 -9.12
N LEU A 590 -4.94 -6.53 -10.27
CA LEU A 590 -5.80 -5.47 -10.78
C LEU A 590 -7.23 -5.99 -11.03
N PRO A 591 -8.27 -5.32 -10.52
CA PRO A 591 -9.63 -5.88 -10.46
C PRO A 591 -10.19 -6.31 -11.85
N LEU A 592 -9.98 -5.51 -12.90
CA LEU A 592 -10.53 -5.77 -14.24
C LEU A 592 -9.52 -6.41 -15.22
N VAL A 593 -8.24 -6.23 -14.95
CA VAL A 593 -7.14 -6.69 -15.82
C VAL A 593 -6.01 -7.30 -14.97
N PRO A 594 -6.25 -8.43 -14.29
CA PRO A 594 -5.26 -9.03 -13.38
C PRO A 594 -3.90 -9.30 -14.04
N SER A 595 -3.88 -9.55 -15.36
CA SER A 595 -2.67 -9.77 -16.15
C SER A 595 -1.81 -8.52 -16.35
N LEU A 596 -2.39 -7.33 -16.21
CA LEU A 596 -1.69 -6.07 -16.42
C LEU A 596 -0.75 -5.74 -15.24
N GLY A 597 -1.09 -6.23 -14.04
CA GLY A 597 -0.38 -5.79 -12.85
C GLY A 597 -1.09 -6.04 -11.53
N THR A 598 -0.52 -5.43 -10.50
CA THR A 598 -1.05 -5.47 -9.13
C THR A 598 -1.15 -4.05 -8.57
N TYR A 599 -1.94 -3.89 -7.52
CA TYR A 599 -2.05 -2.63 -6.78
C TYR A 599 -1.92 -2.86 -5.28
N ARG A 600 -1.52 -1.80 -4.58
CA ARG A 600 -1.50 -1.68 -3.12
C ARG A 600 -2.04 -0.32 -2.74
N PHE A 601 -2.62 -0.22 -1.55
CA PHE A 601 -3.04 1.04 -0.97
C PHE A 601 -2.69 1.12 0.51
N ASP A 602 -2.67 2.35 1.02
CA ASP A 602 -2.48 2.69 2.43
C ASP A 602 -3.28 3.96 2.75
N ILE A 603 -4.27 3.83 3.63
CA ILE A 603 -5.14 4.92 4.07
C ILE A 603 -4.93 5.10 5.56
N VAL A 604 -4.58 6.31 5.98
CA VAL A 604 -4.23 6.62 7.37
C VAL A 604 -4.92 7.88 7.85
N LEU A 605 -5.35 7.87 9.11
CA LEU A 605 -5.84 9.03 9.84
C LEU A 605 -5.08 9.08 11.16
N GLY A 606 -4.32 10.14 11.42
CA GLY A 606 -3.47 10.23 12.58
C GLY A 606 -3.39 11.62 13.19
N LYS A 607 -2.73 11.69 14.33
CA LYS A 607 -2.51 12.91 15.10
C LYS A 607 -1.04 13.30 15.11
N LEU A 608 -0.77 14.58 14.87
CA LEU A 608 0.56 15.16 14.98
C LEU A 608 0.75 15.85 16.33
N SER A 609 2.01 16.03 16.73
CA SER A 609 2.39 16.63 18.03
C SER A 609 3.50 17.66 17.87
N GLY A 610 3.63 18.54 18.87
CA GLY A 610 4.70 19.55 18.93
C GLY A 610 4.53 20.76 18.00
N HIS A 611 3.37 20.90 17.36
CA HIS A 611 3.06 22.04 16.51
C HIS A 611 2.67 23.27 17.34
N TYR A 612 2.96 24.45 16.81
CA TYR A 612 2.60 25.73 17.42
C TYR A 612 1.33 26.33 16.79
N ALA A 613 1.17 26.21 15.47
CA ALA A 613 0.11 26.90 14.74
C ALA A 613 -0.54 25.98 13.69
N PRO A 614 -1.68 25.33 14.01
CA PRO A 614 -2.26 25.16 15.35
C PRO A 614 -1.62 24.00 16.13
N ALA A 615 -1.71 24.04 17.45
CA ALA A 615 -1.28 22.92 18.29
C ALA A 615 -2.17 21.68 18.09
N ARG A 616 -1.56 20.50 18.13
CA ARG A 616 -2.22 19.17 18.06
C ARG A 616 -3.10 18.96 16.80
N PRO A 617 -2.61 19.23 15.59
CA PRO A 617 -3.38 19.02 14.37
C PRO A 617 -3.50 17.52 14.07
N TRP A 618 -4.45 17.20 13.21
CA TRP A 618 -4.67 15.86 12.65
C TRP A 618 -4.21 15.84 11.19
N TYR A 619 -3.96 14.64 10.67
CA TYR A 619 -3.70 14.45 9.26
C TYR A 619 -4.46 13.24 8.74
N ASN A 620 -4.88 13.29 7.48
CA ASN A 620 -5.29 12.11 6.73
C ASN A 620 -4.35 11.93 5.54
N GLY A 621 -4.08 10.68 5.18
CA GLY A 621 -3.24 10.34 4.04
C GLY A 621 -3.79 9.13 3.31
N GLN A 622 -3.63 9.14 2.00
CA GLN A 622 -4.16 8.15 1.07
C GLN A 622 -3.08 7.91 0.02
N LYS A 623 -2.54 6.70 -0.01
CA LYS A 623 -1.56 6.28 -1.03
C LYS A 623 -2.09 5.09 -1.79
N ILE A 624 -1.93 5.10 -3.10
CA ILE A 624 -2.16 3.94 -3.97
C ILE A 624 -0.95 3.76 -4.87
N SER A 625 -0.51 2.52 -5.01
CA SER A 625 0.65 2.14 -5.83
C SER A 625 0.27 0.99 -6.75
N PHE A 626 0.75 1.04 -7.99
CA PHE A 626 0.45 0.11 -9.07
C PHE A 626 1.75 -0.45 -9.63
N ASN A 627 1.85 -1.77 -9.72
CA ASN A 627 2.90 -2.45 -10.46
C ASN A 627 2.37 -2.86 -11.82
N PHE A 628 3.00 -2.38 -12.89
CA PHE A 628 2.70 -2.72 -14.28
C PHE A 628 3.76 -3.67 -14.84
N GLY A 629 3.32 -4.86 -15.23
CA GLY A 629 4.22 -5.93 -15.67
C GLY A 629 5.34 -6.21 -14.65
N ASN A 630 6.55 -6.40 -15.17
CA ASN A 630 7.71 -6.77 -14.34
C ASN A 630 8.65 -5.60 -14.02
N ASN A 631 8.40 -4.39 -14.49
CA ASN A 631 9.44 -3.35 -14.52
C ASN A 631 9.03 -1.98 -14.02
N LEU A 632 7.73 -1.67 -13.93
CA LEU A 632 7.26 -0.33 -13.61
C LEU A 632 6.36 -0.34 -12.38
N GLU A 633 6.70 0.46 -11.37
CA GLU A 633 5.84 0.83 -10.25
C GLU A 633 5.50 2.31 -10.39
N LEU A 634 4.22 2.66 -10.27
CA LEU A 634 3.72 4.03 -10.23
C LEU A 634 2.85 4.20 -8.99
N ALA A 635 3.05 5.28 -8.24
CA ALA A 635 2.30 5.55 -7.03
C ALA A 635 1.85 7.01 -6.94
N PHE A 636 0.70 7.18 -6.31
CA PHE A 636 0.01 8.45 -6.13
C PHE A 636 -0.35 8.58 -4.67
N THR A 637 -0.02 9.74 -4.09
CA THR A 637 -0.37 10.04 -2.70
C THR A 637 -1.13 11.34 -2.65
N ARG A 638 -2.13 11.38 -1.79
CA ARG A 638 -2.81 12.58 -1.35
C ARG A 638 -2.81 12.59 0.17
N TRP A 639 -2.45 13.70 0.78
CA TRP A 639 -2.58 13.83 2.22
C TRP A 639 -2.82 15.27 2.62
N SER A 640 -3.32 15.47 3.84
CA SER A 640 -3.57 16.80 4.36
C SER A 640 -3.48 16.88 5.86
N VAL A 641 -3.17 18.09 6.36
CA VAL A 641 -3.20 18.45 7.77
C VAL A 641 -4.43 19.32 8.01
N PHE A 642 -5.16 19.04 9.08
CA PHE A 642 -6.41 19.70 9.39
C PHE A 642 -6.69 19.70 10.90
N TRP A 643 -7.62 20.55 11.33
CA TRP A 643 -8.05 20.68 12.72
C TRP A 643 -6.90 21.07 13.68
N GLY A 644 -7.20 21.22 14.96
CA GLY A 644 -6.23 21.63 15.97
C GLY A 644 -6.85 22.58 16.99
N VAL A 645 -6.05 22.92 17.99
CA VAL A 645 -6.45 23.90 19.01
C VAL A 645 -6.58 25.27 18.36
N GLY A 646 -7.73 25.90 18.49
CA GLY A 646 -8.01 27.20 17.86
C GLY A 646 -8.36 27.12 16.38
N HIS A 647 -8.40 25.92 15.78
CA HIS A 647 -8.70 25.70 14.37
C HIS A 647 -9.80 24.63 14.21
N PRO A 648 -11.07 24.94 14.52
CA PRO A 648 -12.16 23.96 14.54
C PRO A 648 -12.47 23.39 13.15
N ILE A 649 -13.05 22.20 13.10
CA ILE A 649 -13.50 21.57 11.85
C ILE A 649 -15.00 21.23 11.91
N THR A 650 -15.68 21.32 10.77
CA THR A 650 -17.09 20.92 10.59
C THR A 650 -17.16 19.62 9.78
N LEU A 651 -18.30 18.92 9.79
CA LEU A 651 -18.49 17.76 8.91
C LEU A 651 -18.33 18.13 7.42
N HIS A 652 -18.70 19.36 7.04
CA HIS A 652 -18.53 19.86 5.69
C HIS A 652 -17.06 20.05 5.33
N SER A 653 -16.30 20.81 6.13
CA SER A 653 -14.87 21.02 5.88
C SER A 653 -14.04 19.76 6.05
N PHE A 654 -14.47 18.79 6.88
CA PHE A 654 -13.87 17.46 6.95
C PHE A 654 -14.12 16.62 5.69
N LYS A 655 -15.35 16.62 5.16
CA LYS A 655 -15.65 15.98 3.88
C LYS A 655 -14.78 16.56 2.76
N ASP A 656 -14.65 17.89 2.71
CA ASP A 656 -13.83 18.57 1.70
C ASP A 656 -12.34 18.28 1.91
N ASN A 657 -11.87 18.20 3.15
CA ASN A 657 -10.51 17.80 3.48
C ASN A 657 -10.17 16.39 2.97
N ILE A 658 -11.13 15.46 2.95
CA ILE A 658 -10.91 14.07 2.49
C ILE A 658 -11.08 13.94 0.98
N LEU A 659 -12.13 14.52 0.41
CA LEU A 659 -12.59 14.22 -0.95
C LEU A 659 -12.27 15.30 -1.99
N SER A 660 -11.99 16.54 -1.57
CA SER A 660 -11.78 17.64 -2.51
C SER A 660 -10.35 17.65 -3.08
N PHE A 661 -10.27 17.96 -4.38
CA PHE A 661 -9.05 18.20 -5.15
C PHE A 661 -8.76 19.69 -5.38
N ASN A 662 -9.67 20.61 -5.01
CA ASN A 662 -9.52 22.04 -5.25
C ASN A 662 -8.72 22.72 -4.12
N SER A 663 -7.62 23.43 -4.38
CA SER A 663 -6.83 24.14 -3.34
C SER A 663 -7.69 25.07 -2.44
N THR A 664 -7.21 25.31 -1.21
CA THR A 664 -7.87 26.14 -0.20
C THR A 664 -7.81 27.58 -0.65
N GLY A 665 -8.94 28.16 -1.05
CA GLY A 665 -8.95 29.54 -1.55
C GLY A 665 -10.25 30.03 -2.19
N SER A 666 -11.23 29.16 -2.44
CA SER A 666 -12.55 29.60 -2.91
C SER A 666 -13.50 29.92 -1.74
N TYR A 667 -13.05 30.73 -0.78
CA TYR A 667 -13.98 31.65 -0.12
C TYR A 667 -14.27 32.77 -1.11
N ALA A 668 -15.54 33.15 -1.24
CA ALA A 668 -15.99 34.21 -2.12
C ALA A 668 -15.11 35.48 -1.98
N GLY A 669 -14.20 35.72 -2.94
CA GLY A 669 -13.47 36.97 -3.08
C GLY A 669 -11.95 36.98 -2.74
N ASN A 670 -11.14 36.12 -3.37
CA ASN A 670 -9.67 36.29 -3.45
C ASN A 670 -8.90 36.45 -2.11
N GLY A 671 -9.41 35.91 -1.00
CA GLY A 671 -8.76 35.98 0.32
C GLY A 671 -8.57 34.59 0.94
N ALA A 672 -7.42 34.39 1.60
CA ALA A 672 -7.27 33.28 2.54
C ALA A 672 -8.24 33.46 3.71
N ALA A 673 -8.91 32.39 4.13
CA ALA A 673 -9.78 32.44 5.29
C ALA A 673 -9.00 32.97 6.53
N PRO A 674 -9.63 33.72 7.44
CA PRO A 674 -8.99 34.11 8.69
C PRO A 674 -8.42 32.90 9.42
N TYR A 675 -7.33 33.08 10.17
CA TYR A 675 -6.78 32.02 11.00
C TYR A 675 -7.86 31.42 11.90
N GLY A 676 -7.99 30.09 11.91
CA GLY A 676 -9.00 29.39 12.71
C GLY A 676 -10.39 29.33 12.07
N ASP A 677 -10.57 29.65 10.79
CA ASP A 677 -11.89 29.54 10.16
C ASP A 677 -12.38 28.08 10.15
N ARG A 678 -13.58 27.86 10.69
CA ARG A 678 -14.23 26.53 10.77
C ARG A 678 -14.50 25.90 9.41
N LEU A 679 -14.55 26.71 8.37
CA LEU A 679 -14.83 26.27 7.02
C LEU A 679 -13.54 26.02 6.21
N ASP A 680 -12.36 26.26 6.78
CA ASP A 680 -11.09 25.85 6.19
C ASP A 680 -10.97 24.30 6.17
N PRO A 681 -10.87 23.65 4.99
CA PRO A 681 -10.65 22.22 4.90
C PRO A 681 -9.19 21.84 5.19
N GLY A 682 -8.28 22.78 5.44
CA GLY A 682 -6.90 22.50 5.83
C GLY A 682 -5.91 22.32 4.69
N ASP A 683 -4.66 22.09 5.08
CA ASP A 683 -3.47 22.09 4.24
C ASP A 683 -3.32 20.81 3.43
N ARG A 684 -3.35 20.89 2.09
CA ARG A 684 -3.47 19.73 1.19
C ARG A 684 -2.29 19.59 0.25
N LYS A 685 -1.86 18.33 0.14
CA LYS A 685 -0.60 17.94 -0.48
C LYS A 685 -0.81 16.74 -1.38
N SER A 686 -0.01 16.68 -2.43
CA SER A 686 0.03 15.54 -3.33
C SER A 686 1.45 15.07 -3.56
N ASN A 687 1.58 13.80 -3.93
CA ASN A 687 2.85 13.19 -4.22
C ASN A 687 2.70 12.22 -5.40
N PHE A 688 3.75 12.08 -6.18
CA PHE A 688 3.88 11.09 -7.24
C PHE A 688 5.26 10.45 -7.14
N ASP A 689 5.31 9.13 -7.18
CA ASP A 689 6.55 8.39 -7.14
C ASP A 689 6.52 7.22 -8.13
N PHE A 690 7.69 6.90 -8.67
CA PHE A 690 7.84 5.79 -9.58
C PHE A 690 9.13 5.01 -9.32
N ARG A 691 9.13 3.76 -9.77
CA ARG A 691 10.32 2.91 -9.86
C ARG A 691 10.29 2.18 -11.18
N TYR A 692 11.38 2.24 -11.93
CA TYR A 692 11.49 1.68 -13.27
C TYR A 692 12.79 0.89 -13.43
N ARG A 693 12.65 -0.43 -13.63
CA ARG A 693 13.75 -1.32 -14.05
C ARG A 693 13.92 -1.22 -15.56
N LEU A 694 15.08 -0.74 -16.00
CA LEU A 694 15.34 -0.50 -17.43
C LEU A 694 15.35 -1.83 -18.21
N PRO A 695 14.55 -2.04 -19.27
CA PRO A 695 14.38 -3.35 -19.91
C PRO A 695 15.67 -4.09 -20.29
N PHE A 696 16.67 -3.37 -20.83
CA PHE A 696 17.97 -3.95 -21.22
C PHE A 696 18.99 -4.06 -20.07
N LEU A 697 18.69 -3.44 -18.93
CA LEU A 697 19.53 -3.41 -17.73
C LEU A 697 18.72 -3.82 -16.49
N GLN A 698 17.65 -4.61 -16.66
CA GLN A 698 16.58 -4.81 -15.67
C GLN A 698 17.03 -5.57 -14.42
N ARG A 699 18.23 -6.14 -14.45
CA ARG A 699 18.90 -6.86 -13.35
C ARG A 699 20.10 -6.11 -12.78
N ILE A 700 20.29 -4.86 -13.18
CA ILE A 700 21.44 -4.04 -12.81
C ILE A 700 20.95 -2.67 -12.36
N VAL A 701 20.19 -1.97 -13.21
CA VAL A 701 19.85 -0.56 -13.02
C VAL A 701 18.37 -0.39 -12.76
N THR A 702 18.06 0.31 -11.67
CA THR A 702 16.72 0.81 -11.36
C THR A 702 16.75 2.32 -11.24
N LEU A 703 15.87 3.00 -11.99
CA LEU A 703 15.58 4.41 -11.83
C LEU A 703 14.38 4.56 -10.91
N TYR A 704 14.35 5.60 -10.10
CA TYR A 704 13.19 5.95 -9.31
C TYR A 704 13.16 7.45 -9.06
N ALA A 705 11.98 7.97 -8.72
CA ALA A 705 11.87 9.32 -8.20
C ALA A 705 10.69 9.40 -7.24
N ASP A 706 10.80 10.37 -6.35
CA ASP A 706 9.73 10.81 -5.46
C ASP A 706 9.50 12.30 -5.69
N ALA A 707 8.26 12.72 -5.86
CA ALA A 707 7.91 14.10 -6.17
C ALA A 707 6.75 14.57 -5.30
N TYR A 708 6.83 15.79 -4.79
CA TYR A 708 5.83 16.37 -3.90
C TYR A 708 5.35 17.72 -4.45
N SER A 709 4.09 18.04 -4.22
CA SER A 709 3.53 19.37 -4.48
C SER A 709 2.64 19.82 -3.34
N ASP A 710 2.75 21.10 -3.01
CA ASP A 710 1.70 21.83 -2.29
C ASP A 710 0.65 22.32 -3.29
N ASP A 711 -0.62 22.29 -2.89
CA ASP A 711 -1.79 22.85 -3.58
C ASP A 711 -2.17 22.32 -4.98
N ASP A 712 -1.27 21.64 -5.70
CA ASP A 712 -1.58 20.99 -6.97
C ASP A 712 -2.08 19.54 -6.72
N PRO A 713 -3.03 19.03 -7.54
CA PRO A 713 -3.61 17.70 -7.33
C PRO A 713 -2.61 16.56 -7.56
N ASN A 714 -1.55 16.79 -8.34
CA ASN A 714 -0.48 15.83 -8.60
C ASN A 714 0.78 16.54 -9.14
N PRO A 715 1.99 16.21 -8.66
CA PRO A 715 3.25 16.73 -9.20
C PRO A 715 3.42 16.61 -10.72
N ILE A 716 2.89 15.55 -11.35
CA ILE A 716 3.03 15.36 -12.80
C ILE A 716 2.15 16.29 -13.63
N ALA A 717 1.10 16.87 -13.04
CA ALA A 717 0.25 17.84 -13.72
C ALA A 717 0.97 19.19 -13.91
N ALA A 718 1.87 19.54 -12.97
CA ALA A 718 2.71 20.73 -13.05
C ALA A 718 4.15 20.45 -12.55
N PRO A 719 4.96 19.65 -13.27
CA PRO A 719 6.29 19.22 -12.81
C PRO A 719 7.23 20.36 -12.41
N ARG A 720 7.05 21.52 -13.06
CA ARG A 720 7.80 22.76 -12.85
C ARG A 720 7.57 23.40 -11.48
N ARG A 721 6.41 23.11 -10.87
CA ARG A 721 5.92 23.62 -9.58
C ARG A 721 6.02 22.58 -8.46
N ALA A 722 6.63 21.42 -8.74
CA ALA A 722 6.86 20.37 -7.76
C ALA A 722 8.33 20.34 -7.31
N VAL A 723 8.56 19.69 -6.16
CA VAL A 723 9.87 19.29 -5.66
C VAL A 723 10.13 17.84 -6.03
N TRP A 724 11.41 17.47 -6.18
CA TRP A 724 11.81 16.19 -6.78
C TRP A 724 12.97 15.56 -6.04
N ASN A 725 12.92 14.24 -5.89
CA ASN A 725 13.98 13.38 -5.36
C ASN A 725 14.22 12.17 -6.29
N PRO A 726 14.82 12.37 -7.47
CA PRO A 726 15.27 11.28 -8.33
C PRO A 726 16.44 10.50 -7.73
N GLY A 727 16.49 9.22 -8.04
CA GLY A 727 17.60 8.34 -7.73
C GLY A 727 17.85 7.27 -8.79
N ILE A 728 19.09 6.79 -8.79
CA ILE A 728 19.53 5.65 -9.59
C ILE A 728 20.19 4.64 -8.66
N TYR A 729 19.87 3.37 -8.87
CA TYR A 729 20.41 2.26 -8.09
C TYR A 729 20.97 1.17 -9.01
N PHE A 730 22.23 0.83 -8.79
CA PHE A 730 22.96 -0.27 -9.40
C PHE A 730 23.05 -1.42 -8.40
N ALA A 731 22.26 -2.48 -8.60
CA ALA A 731 22.22 -3.62 -7.68
C ALA A 731 23.52 -4.46 -7.65
N ARG A 732 24.32 -4.33 -8.72
CA ARG A 732 25.66 -4.89 -8.87
C ARG A 732 26.51 -4.00 -9.79
N LEU A 733 27.80 -3.91 -9.53
CA LEU A 733 28.77 -3.23 -10.41
C LEU A 733 29.45 -4.22 -11.37
N PRO A 734 29.90 -3.77 -12.57
CA PRO A 734 30.68 -4.59 -13.47
C PRO A 734 31.90 -5.21 -12.76
N TRP A 735 32.06 -6.53 -12.88
CA TRP A 735 33.13 -7.33 -12.24
C TRP A 735 33.17 -7.32 -10.70
N LEU A 736 32.26 -6.59 -10.04
CA LEU A 736 32.16 -6.47 -8.59
C LEU A 736 30.72 -6.84 -8.16
N PRO A 737 30.31 -8.12 -8.28
CA PRO A 737 28.92 -8.54 -8.14
C PRO A 737 28.35 -8.36 -6.72
N HIS A 738 29.22 -8.22 -5.72
CA HIS A 738 28.84 -7.99 -4.32
C HIS A 738 28.71 -6.50 -3.97
N MET A 739 29.04 -5.60 -4.89
CA MET A 739 28.99 -4.16 -4.66
C MET A 739 27.77 -3.54 -5.32
N ASP A 740 27.09 -2.66 -4.61
CA ASP A 740 26.01 -1.84 -5.15
C ASP A 740 26.37 -0.35 -5.07
N LEU A 741 25.73 0.45 -5.92
CA LEU A 741 25.90 1.89 -5.96
C LEU A 741 24.52 2.54 -6.01
N ARG A 742 24.29 3.52 -5.15
CA ARG A 742 23.10 4.35 -5.15
C ARG A 742 23.50 5.81 -5.24
N VAL A 743 22.80 6.57 -6.07
CA VAL A 743 22.92 8.02 -6.14
C VAL A 743 21.52 8.62 -6.10
N GLU A 744 21.28 9.52 -5.14
CA GLU A 744 20.03 10.27 -5.00
C GLU A 744 20.34 11.77 -5.08
N ALA A 745 19.47 12.53 -5.75
CA ALA A 745 19.59 13.97 -5.90
C ALA A 745 18.25 14.62 -5.58
N VAL A 746 18.12 15.17 -4.38
CA VAL A 746 16.88 15.77 -3.88
C VAL A 746 16.90 17.29 -4.01
N SER A 747 15.77 17.86 -4.37
CA SER A 747 15.50 19.30 -4.37
C SER A 747 14.16 19.53 -3.69
N SER A 748 14.17 20.14 -2.51
CA SER A 748 13.01 20.78 -1.88
C SER A 748 12.78 22.22 -2.37
N GLN A 749 13.57 22.66 -3.36
CA GLN A 749 13.30 23.86 -4.16
C GLN A 749 12.46 23.49 -5.39
N GLY A 750 11.57 24.39 -5.81
CA GLY A 750 10.80 24.21 -7.04
C GLY A 750 11.70 24.14 -8.27
N LEU A 751 11.33 23.30 -9.24
CA LEU A 751 12.15 23.07 -10.43
C LEU A 751 12.34 24.34 -11.27
N ALA A 752 11.29 25.15 -11.44
CA ALA A 752 11.35 26.37 -12.24
C ALA A 752 11.67 27.64 -11.42
N ARG A 753 11.37 27.63 -10.13
CA ARG A 753 11.51 28.80 -9.26
C ARG A 753 11.82 28.40 -7.82
N ASP A 754 12.71 29.15 -7.22
CA ASP A 754 12.97 29.16 -5.79
C ASP A 754 11.97 30.09 -5.08
N PHE A 755 11.32 29.59 -4.03
CA PHE A 755 10.27 30.27 -3.28
C PHE A 755 10.74 30.75 -1.89
N GLY A 756 12.04 30.66 -1.57
CA GLY A 756 12.61 31.17 -0.31
C GLY A 756 12.13 30.43 0.93
N GLY A 757 11.80 29.14 0.79
CA GLY A 757 11.30 28.30 1.90
C GLY A 757 9.87 28.59 2.35
N GLN A 758 9.13 29.39 1.59
CA GLN A 758 7.78 29.88 1.93
C GLN A 758 6.64 29.16 1.20
N HIS A 759 6.93 28.06 0.51
CA HIS A 759 5.96 27.35 -0.32
C HIS A 759 5.89 25.86 0.03
N PHE A 760 6.93 25.08 -0.28
CA PHE A 760 6.91 23.66 0.05
C PHE A 760 7.14 23.44 1.55
N PHE A 761 6.37 22.51 2.11
CA PHE A 761 6.42 22.11 3.51
C PHE A 761 5.97 23.15 4.53
N GLN A 762 5.40 24.26 4.07
CA GLN A 762 4.85 25.32 4.91
C GLN A 762 3.48 25.71 4.38
N ASN A 763 2.56 26.03 5.29
CA ASN A 763 1.23 26.51 4.95
C ASN A 763 0.93 27.81 5.70
N ASN A 764 -0.04 28.59 5.23
CA ASN A 764 -0.42 29.88 5.83
C ASN A 764 -1.32 29.76 7.07
N GLN A 765 -2.00 28.63 7.24
CA GLN A 765 -2.82 28.27 8.40
C GLN A 765 -2.08 27.29 9.32
N TYR A 766 -1.35 26.33 8.72
CA TYR A 766 -0.58 25.31 9.42
C TYR A 766 0.92 25.58 9.24
N LEU A 767 1.48 26.51 10.03
CA LEU A 767 2.82 27.08 9.76
C LEU A 767 3.95 26.03 9.83
N ASP A 768 3.79 25.00 10.67
CA ASP A 768 4.74 23.91 10.88
C ASP A 768 4.16 22.54 10.47
N SER A 769 3.24 22.53 9.50
CA SER A 769 2.38 21.38 9.12
C SER A 769 3.12 20.09 8.75
N ASN A 770 4.34 20.19 8.22
CA ASN A 770 5.12 19.04 7.78
C ASN A 770 6.10 18.53 8.82
N THR A 771 5.83 18.79 10.10
CA THR A 771 6.66 18.32 11.20
C THR A 771 5.93 17.31 12.09
N ASN A 772 6.66 16.61 12.95
CA ASN A 772 6.13 15.97 14.15
C ASN A 772 7.19 16.08 15.25
N LYS A 773 6.83 16.78 16.34
CA LYS A 773 7.74 17.15 17.43
C LYS A 773 9.01 17.87 16.95
N GLY A 774 8.86 18.76 15.96
CA GLY A 774 9.95 19.58 15.41
C GLY A 774 10.83 18.89 14.36
N PHE A 775 10.59 17.62 14.07
CA PHE A 775 11.26 16.90 12.97
C PHE A 775 10.39 16.90 11.73
N LEU A 776 10.96 17.15 10.55
CA LEU A 776 10.26 16.99 9.28
C LEU A 776 9.75 15.54 9.14
N LEU A 777 8.48 15.40 8.78
CA LEU A 777 7.83 14.12 8.48
C LEU A 777 8.51 13.41 7.31
N GLY A 778 8.84 14.18 6.26
CA GLY A 778 9.47 13.70 5.04
C GLY A 778 11.00 13.70 5.11
N ASN A 779 11.63 14.27 4.09
CA ASN A 779 13.07 14.19 3.89
C ASN A 779 13.84 15.18 4.78
N ALA A 780 14.89 14.69 5.45
CA ALA A 780 15.71 15.44 6.40
C ALA A 780 16.58 16.55 5.80
N ILE A 781 16.67 16.66 4.47
CA ILE A 781 17.44 17.74 3.80
C ILE A 781 16.89 19.14 4.07
N GLY A 782 15.66 19.25 4.56
CA GLY A 782 15.08 20.52 4.99
C GLY A 782 14.33 21.26 3.89
N ARG A 783 13.75 22.41 4.25
CA ARG A 783 13.09 23.32 3.31
C ARG A 783 14.10 24.01 2.39
N ASP A 784 13.66 24.30 1.17
CA ASP A 784 14.35 25.14 0.19
C ASP A 784 15.83 24.77 -0.06
N SER A 785 16.08 23.48 -0.09
CA SER A 785 17.42 22.90 -0.12
C SER A 785 17.58 21.92 -1.27
N ARG A 786 18.82 21.73 -1.72
CA ARG A 786 19.20 20.76 -2.73
C ARG A 786 20.34 19.91 -2.20
N ALA A 787 20.22 18.60 -2.33
CA ALA A 787 21.28 17.70 -1.94
C ALA A 787 21.56 16.63 -3.00
N ILE A 788 22.81 16.19 -3.03
CA ILE A 788 23.23 14.98 -3.73
C ILE A 788 23.88 14.04 -2.71
N GLU A 789 23.54 12.76 -2.80
CA GLU A 789 24.12 11.71 -1.99
C GLU A 789 24.53 10.54 -2.87
N GLY A 790 25.76 10.06 -2.67
CA GLY A 790 26.25 8.81 -3.25
C GLY A 790 26.56 7.80 -2.14
N ARG A 791 26.11 6.55 -2.32
CA ARG A 791 26.37 5.42 -1.42
C ARG A 791 26.93 4.24 -2.18
N LEU A 792 28.00 3.65 -1.65
CA LEU A 792 28.63 2.44 -2.17
C LEU A 792 28.58 1.37 -1.09
N GLY A 793 27.88 0.26 -1.37
CA GLY A 793 27.77 -0.87 -0.45
C GLY A 793 28.60 -2.06 -0.89
N TYR A 794 29.13 -2.81 0.06
CA TYR A 794 29.70 -4.14 -0.14
C TYR A 794 28.96 -5.15 0.73
N TRP A 795 28.44 -6.20 0.10
CA TRP A 795 27.67 -7.26 0.74
C TRP A 795 28.56 -8.49 0.98
N PHE A 796 28.64 -8.95 2.23
CA PHE A 796 29.27 -10.24 2.61
C PHE A 796 28.21 -11.34 2.80
N SER A 797 27.06 -10.98 3.35
CA SER A 797 25.81 -11.72 3.34
C SER A 797 24.64 -10.73 3.39
N SER A 798 23.40 -11.19 3.48
CA SER A 798 22.26 -10.27 3.67
C SER A 798 22.29 -9.53 5.02
N ARG A 799 22.85 -10.16 6.07
CA ARG A 799 22.99 -9.56 7.42
C ARG A 799 24.33 -8.87 7.67
N THR A 800 25.34 -9.17 6.86
CA THR A 800 26.69 -8.57 6.97
C THR A 800 27.01 -7.72 5.75
N ARG A 801 27.01 -6.40 5.92
CA ARG A 801 27.30 -5.42 4.86
C ARG A 801 27.97 -4.17 5.42
N ILE A 802 28.77 -3.51 4.60
CA ILE A 802 29.37 -2.20 4.89
C ILE A 802 28.99 -1.25 3.76
N GLU A 803 28.59 -0.04 4.10
CA GLU A 803 28.22 1.02 3.17
C GLU A 803 29.00 2.29 3.53
N GLY A 804 29.62 2.91 2.54
CA GLY A 804 30.22 4.23 2.65
C GLY A 804 29.47 5.22 1.78
N GLY A 805 29.31 6.45 2.25
CA GLY A 805 28.62 7.47 1.48
C GLY A 805 29.12 8.89 1.73
N TYR A 806 28.73 9.77 0.82
CA TYR A 806 28.98 11.20 0.89
C TYR A 806 27.72 11.95 0.48
N ARG A 807 27.38 12.97 1.26
CA ARG A 807 26.24 13.85 1.03
C ARG A 807 26.70 15.30 1.02
N GLN A 808 26.19 16.07 0.08
CA GLN A 808 26.31 17.53 0.08
C GLN A 808 24.92 18.14 -0.04
N ASN A 809 24.55 18.96 0.94
CA ASN A 809 23.30 19.72 0.98
C ASN A 809 23.59 21.23 0.88
N LYS A 810 22.77 21.94 0.12
CA LYS A 810 22.83 23.38 -0.15
C LYS A 810 21.46 24.00 0.09
N THR A 811 21.37 24.88 1.07
CA THR A 811 20.16 25.65 1.37
C THR A 811 20.21 27.00 0.67
N SER A 812 19.07 27.41 0.11
CA SER A 812 18.97 28.66 -0.65
C SER A 812 19.33 29.90 0.16
N THR A 813 19.91 30.89 -0.53
CA THR A 813 20.10 32.24 0.00
C THR A 813 18.79 33.03 0.09
N LEU A 814 17.71 32.58 -0.57
CA LEU A 814 16.37 33.17 -0.42
C LEU A 814 15.66 32.72 0.84
N PHE A 815 16.01 31.55 1.38
CA PHE A 815 15.49 31.05 2.65
C PHE A 815 16.35 31.48 3.84
N LEU A 816 17.64 31.15 3.82
CA LEU A 816 18.57 31.54 4.88
C LEU A 816 19.49 32.68 4.41
N PRO A 817 19.69 33.76 5.18
CA PRO A 817 20.67 34.79 4.86
C PRO A 817 22.07 34.17 4.65
N GLN A 818 22.70 34.46 3.51
CA GLN A 818 23.96 33.86 3.05
C GLN A 818 23.91 32.33 2.77
N GLY A 819 22.72 31.74 2.80
CA GLY A 819 22.47 30.32 2.50
C GLY A 819 23.04 29.36 3.54
N GLY A 820 23.02 28.08 3.20
CA GLY A 820 23.55 27.00 4.04
C GLY A 820 24.31 25.97 3.21
N THR A 821 25.35 25.38 3.79
CA THR A 821 26.04 24.22 3.19
C THR A 821 26.30 23.20 4.27
N ILE A 822 25.85 21.96 4.07
CA ILE A 822 26.20 20.81 4.91
C ILE A 822 26.90 19.80 4.01
N SER A 823 28.02 19.25 4.45
CA SER A 823 28.73 18.20 3.76
C SER A 823 29.16 17.15 4.76
N ASP A 824 28.80 15.91 4.50
CA ASP A 824 29.10 14.80 5.39
C ASP A 824 29.56 13.57 4.62
N GLY A 825 30.58 12.91 5.17
CA GLY A 825 30.99 11.58 4.77
C GLY A 825 30.66 10.62 5.90
N PHE A 826 30.06 9.48 5.58
CA PHE A 826 29.62 8.52 6.57
C PHE A 826 29.93 7.08 6.18
N VAL A 827 29.95 6.21 7.19
CA VAL A 827 30.05 4.76 7.06
C VAL A 827 28.94 4.13 7.91
N ASN A 828 28.22 3.20 7.33
CA ASN A 828 27.22 2.37 7.99
C ASN A 828 27.59 0.90 7.83
N GLY A 829 27.62 0.14 8.91
CA GLY A 829 27.96 -1.28 8.92
C GLY A 829 26.94 -2.09 9.70
N SER A 830 26.57 -3.26 9.18
CA SER A 830 25.82 -4.31 9.88
C SER A 830 26.65 -5.57 9.85
N PHE A 831 26.82 -6.23 11.00
CA PHE A 831 27.67 -7.41 11.16
C PHE A 831 26.91 -8.48 11.93
N ALA A 832 26.62 -9.62 11.30
CA ALA A 832 26.11 -10.79 11.99
C ALA A 832 27.25 -11.47 12.76
N LEU A 833 27.24 -11.35 14.09
CA LEU A 833 28.23 -12.01 14.94
C LEU A 833 27.96 -13.52 15.05
N ASN A 834 26.67 -13.86 15.08
CA ASN A 834 26.15 -15.23 14.96
C ASN A 834 24.65 -15.14 14.57
N ARG A 835 23.92 -16.25 14.68
CA ARG A 835 22.48 -16.30 14.33
C ARG A 835 21.58 -15.42 15.19
N HIS A 836 21.97 -15.10 16.43
CA HIS A 836 21.18 -14.32 17.38
C HIS A 836 21.71 -12.91 17.63
N TRP A 837 22.96 -12.63 17.28
CA TRP A 837 23.60 -11.36 17.64
C TRP A 837 24.04 -10.62 16.39
N THR A 838 23.67 -9.34 16.33
CA THR A 838 24.05 -8.43 15.25
C THR A 838 24.60 -7.14 15.85
N ALA A 839 25.73 -6.68 15.32
CA ALA A 839 26.31 -5.39 15.65
C ALA A 839 26.09 -4.41 14.48
N GLN A 840 25.59 -3.22 14.78
CA GLN A 840 25.44 -2.14 13.81
C GLN A 840 26.31 -0.95 14.22
N VAL A 841 26.93 -0.31 13.23
CA VAL A 841 27.86 0.81 13.44
C VAL A 841 27.54 1.91 12.46
N PHE A 842 27.46 3.13 12.95
CA PHE A 842 27.42 4.34 12.14
C PHE A 842 28.52 5.30 12.59
N ALA A 843 29.24 5.88 11.64
CA ALA A 843 30.20 6.94 11.88
C ALA A 843 30.08 7.99 10.78
N GLN A 844 30.19 9.26 11.15
CA GLN A 844 30.03 10.39 10.25
C GLN A 844 31.01 11.50 10.63
N HIS A 845 31.61 12.11 9.60
CA HIS A 845 32.28 13.39 9.71
C HIS A 845 31.48 14.43 8.92
N GLU A 846 31.04 15.47 9.62
CA GLU A 846 30.16 16.52 9.11
C GLU A 846 30.85 17.88 9.19
N ARG A 847 30.71 18.67 8.13
CA ARG A 847 31.05 20.08 8.09
C ARG A 847 29.83 20.86 7.64
N PHE A 848 29.43 21.86 8.42
CA PHE A 848 28.37 22.79 8.01
C PHE A 848 28.82 24.26 8.10
N LEU A 849 28.30 25.07 7.19
CA LEU A 849 28.45 26.52 7.15
C LEU A 849 27.06 27.11 6.94
N ILE A 850 26.47 27.63 8.01
CA ILE A 850 25.15 28.25 8.02
C ILE A 850 25.30 29.55 8.83
N PRO A 851 25.69 30.67 8.18
CA PRO A 851 26.05 31.90 8.89
C PRO A 851 24.93 32.47 9.76
N SER A 852 23.66 32.22 9.39
CA SER A 852 22.48 32.59 10.18
C SER A 852 22.27 31.74 11.44
N TYR A 853 22.92 30.57 11.53
CA TYR A 853 22.81 29.66 12.68
C TYR A 853 24.02 29.75 13.61
N MET A 854 25.24 29.64 13.06
CA MET A 854 26.50 29.74 13.81
C MET A 854 27.57 30.46 12.96
N PRO A 855 28.41 31.31 13.58
CA PRO A 855 29.46 32.01 12.86
C PRO A 855 30.53 31.05 12.35
N GLY A 856 30.95 31.24 11.09
CA GLY A 856 32.01 30.44 10.47
C GLY A 856 31.63 28.98 10.18
N ALA A 857 32.60 28.23 9.65
CA ALA A 857 32.40 26.82 9.34
C ALA A 857 32.58 25.96 10.60
N GLN A 858 31.58 25.14 10.90
CA GLN A 858 31.59 24.19 12.01
C GLN A 858 31.97 22.80 11.50
N ARG A 859 32.56 21.99 12.40
CA ARG A 859 32.90 20.59 12.13
C ARG A 859 32.43 19.73 13.28
N ASN A 860 31.94 18.55 12.94
CA ASN A 860 31.38 17.58 13.85
C ASN A 860 31.81 16.18 13.44
N THR A 861 32.16 15.36 14.43
CA THR A 861 32.33 13.91 14.23
C THR A 861 31.36 13.23 15.17
N SER A 862 30.57 12.33 14.62
CA SER A 862 29.55 11.62 15.37
C SER A 862 29.49 10.16 14.95
N GLY A 863 28.87 9.35 15.80
CA GLY A 863 28.64 7.95 15.49
C GLY A 863 27.92 7.24 16.61
N TRP A 864 27.44 6.05 16.30
CA TRP A 864 26.81 5.16 17.26
C TRP A 864 27.14 3.71 16.96
N PHE A 865 27.08 2.90 18.01
CA PHE A 865 27.22 1.46 17.99
C PHE A 865 25.98 0.85 18.63
N GLN A 866 25.36 -0.11 17.96
CA GLN A 866 24.22 -0.86 18.46
C GLN A 866 24.54 -2.36 18.49
N LEU A 867 24.19 -3.01 19.59
CA LEU A 867 24.21 -4.46 19.69
C LEU A 867 22.78 -4.95 19.86
N THR A 868 22.33 -5.79 18.94
CA THR A 868 20.99 -6.37 18.91
C THR A 868 21.07 -7.88 19.14
N TRP A 869 20.23 -8.35 20.05
CA TRP A 869 19.93 -9.76 20.29
C TRP A 869 18.57 -10.10 19.72
N THR A 870 18.51 -11.09 18.83
CA THR A 870 17.30 -11.66 18.23
C THR A 870 17.13 -13.09 18.75
N PRO A 871 16.41 -13.29 19.87
CA PRO A 871 16.25 -14.60 20.48
C PRO A 871 15.27 -15.49 19.74
N GLU A 872 15.43 -16.81 19.90
CA GLU A 872 14.41 -17.81 19.55
C GLU A 872 13.46 -18.02 20.76
N ILE A 873 12.91 -16.94 21.32
CA ILE A 873 11.96 -17.00 22.45
C ILE A 873 10.56 -16.73 21.92
N SER A 874 9.78 -17.80 21.74
CA SER A 874 8.39 -17.72 21.34
C SER A 874 7.54 -18.79 22.04
N ILE A 875 6.28 -18.47 22.29
CA ILE A 875 5.24 -19.42 22.72
C ILE A 875 4.30 -19.58 21.53
N ARG A 876 4.12 -20.82 21.08
CA ARG A 876 3.32 -21.16 19.90
C ARG A 876 2.26 -22.20 20.25
N ARG A 877 1.10 -22.12 19.60
CA ARG A 877 0.01 -23.11 19.67
C ARG A 877 -0.61 -23.35 18.31
#